data_AF-A0A3M1FBN9-F1
#
_entry.id   AF-A0A3M1FBN9-F1
#
_cell.length_a   1.000
_cell.length_b   1.000
_cell.length_c   1.000
_cell.angle_alpha   90.00
_cell.angle_beta   90.00
_cell.angle_gamma   90.00
#
_symmetry.space_group_name_H-M   'P 1'
#
loop_
_entity.id
_entity.type
_entity.pdbx_description
1 polymer ?
#
loop_
_entity_poly.entity_id
_entity_poly.type
_entity_poly.pdbx_seq_one_letter_code
_entity_poly.pdbx_strand_id
1 'polypeptide(L)'
;MKKGLIKEKAVFMIYLIISLTFISGVALKEVSAEEELKDMACCEQTISGDNCVYTSVENCNQDYNIETFKKCEDTTYCALGCCVTDEGSCSKQTSKAACELQGFKWVADAECSSVQECKKGCCVLGGATCSYVTEQRCDIMLENYPELDKDFRQSGSEFECTAICRSADRGCCVKDDSCTWGTRGNCGLPDGVGGNGFYKDVFCSNQNLNCECERHYRKGCLDGEEDVYWFDSCGNPEDVAEDCDYTYKSSICSEADSFHEEAYCKSVNCITTWEDPTSTDPQNGKTRLNGESWCSYDAKVGPTFDVVGSRHYRHICINGQEIVEPCKDYREEICTSITATDAPQGEMKVAQCKPNRWKDCTTTCNTAKDAKDEEEQKIRMKEDKQCCERSDLRDCEWISEDENNGLCIPLVAPGLKFWSDDENQQTPDASAVEECEKGTYEAKAKWGRKKLDVTSKWECKNNCDVYKDEFLQTRNQFCRSLGDCGAHYNYLGKFTNDGSIRTWEKDPVGNPKIRVDEEMAGNFLEKWKQAGNALDFGKFSMQDYWGKLGGIRGYEGAISGGVIGGTIALVGLGMVAYVAILEAIAAPVLVSASIPVIGWVIAAIGVIIAALTIAFTWPETEDRTVTVTCQPWQPPPGGDDCSKCDENPMKPCSEYRCRSLGANCRFIAENEGTGRETCINANPKDVEKPVIKPHPESLKVVSKRNDITQQYTISSTPSGYKINPEVPAFSKVSFGIQTNEPSQCYYTTEFKDKYLFTDYTSPMPDTFYDSVHNITYNNLQPDTEYKFYIACRDSQPNPKDDEYVTPYIIEFKTDNSPDLDVPYIVSTYLPKNNKIAHNKNSTPIMVYVDEVSEFDCKISTHDQDYELMETEMGCAQNPPESLYSSYNYCAALVNVSEGANTYYIRCQDHPVNSEPNTNTESYVVQFEKTPPLEIIAKGPSGELYDKNITMFVQVSGGADGTASCTYDSDKVSGAFGVTNTSKNENVFTDLPPGQYNFNIRCTDYVENVALTEINFTSIRDYDAPFVTSLKKSGDNIIVKLNEPATCEYMNSSFVFGQGKTSAINSDIHSLSGEGSYTLICKDLFDNIMNPVNIVPYLPRIKVVKKSVLPTIPNAPTSTPSNVKTIGS
;
A
#
# COMPACT_ATOMS: atom_id res chain seq x y z
N MET A 1 -82.99 28.10 -21.01
CA MET A 1 -82.83 29.57 -21.07
C MET A 1 -81.44 29.84 -21.67
N LYS A 2 -81.34 30.39 -22.88
CA LYS A 2 -80.89 31.81 -23.15
C LYS A 2 -79.58 32.12 -22.41
N LYS A 3 -78.44 32.48 -22.99
CA LYS A 3 -78.04 33.08 -24.28
C LYS A 3 -76.50 32.93 -24.34
N GLY A 4 -75.92 32.76 -25.54
CA GLY A 4 -74.46 32.73 -25.69
C GLY A 4 -73.95 32.35 -27.09
N LEU A 5 -74.80 31.84 -27.99
CA LEU A 5 -74.52 31.82 -29.42
C LEU A 5 -74.39 33.26 -29.93
N ILE A 6 -73.22 33.65 -30.44
CA ILE A 6 -73.00 34.58 -31.59
C ILE A 6 -71.50 34.84 -31.86
N LYS A 7 -70.54 34.46 -31.00
CA LYS A 7 -69.09 34.67 -31.28
C LYS A 7 -68.32 33.51 -31.96
N GLU A 8 -68.82 32.27 -31.96
CA GLU A 8 -68.11 31.13 -32.61
C GLU A 8 -68.48 30.91 -34.09
N LYS A 9 -69.62 31.43 -34.58
CA LYS A 9 -70.04 31.24 -35.98
C LYS A 9 -69.34 32.18 -36.98
N ALA A 10 -68.73 33.27 -36.50
CA ALA A 10 -67.97 34.19 -37.35
C ALA A 10 -66.57 33.64 -37.71
N VAL A 11 -65.95 32.87 -36.81
CA VAL A 11 -64.62 32.26 -37.05
C VAL A 11 -64.73 31.06 -38.00
N PHE A 12 -65.82 30.30 -37.93
CA PHE A 12 -66.09 29.18 -38.85
C PHE A 12 -66.36 29.62 -40.30
N MET A 13 -66.98 30.80 -40.52
CA MET A 13 -67.22 31.31 -41.88
C MET A 13 -65.96 31.87 -42.56
N ILE A 14 -65.01 32.43 -41.81
CA ILE A 14 -63.75 32.93 -42.39
C ILE A 14 -62.82 31.77 -42.79
N TYR A 15 -62.81 30.69 -42.00
CA TYR A 15 -62.03 29.48 -42.32
C TYR A 15 -62.60 28.71 -43.54
N LEU A 16 -63.92 28.73 -43.75
CA LEU A 16 -64.58 28.12 -44.91
C LEU A 16 -64.38 28.90 -46.23
N ILE A 17 -64.22 30.23 -46.17
CA ILE A 17 -64.00 31.07 -47.36
C ILE A 17 -62.56 30.96 -47.87
N ILE A 18 -61.56 30.75 -47.00
CA ILE A 18 -60.15 30.56 -47.40
C ILE A 18 -59.90 29.13 -47.92
N SER A 19 -60.70 28.14 -47.50
CA SER A 19 -60.60 26.75 -47.98
C SER A 19 -61.33 26.48 -49.30
N LEU A 20 -62.28 27.33 -49.71
CA LEU A 20 -63.00 27.21 -50.99
C LEU A 20 -62.36 27.97 -52.16
N THR A 21 -61.25 28.68 -51.95
CA THR A 21 -60.50 29.38 -53.02
C THR A 21 -59.48 28.51 -53.78
N PHE A 22 -59.42 27.20 -53.52
CA PHE A 22 -58.46 26.30 -54.20
C PHE A 22 -59.08 25.05 -54.83
N ILE A 23 -60.34 25.11 -55.28
CA ILE A 23 -60.93 24.03 -56.09
C ILE A 23 -61.64 24.62 -57.32
N SER A 24 -61.22 24.12 -58.48
CA SER A 24 -61.86 24.16 -59.81
C SER A 24 -61.87 25.48 -60.60
N GLY A 25 -60.81 25.63 -61.41
CA GLY A 25 -60.82 26.41 -62.65
C GLY A 25 -60.46 25.52 -63.84
N VAL A 26 -61.31 24.56 -64.17
CA VAL A 26 -61.25 23.84 -65.45
C VAL A 26 -61.77 24.78 -66.53
N ALA A 27 -60.86 25.27 -67.37
CA ALA A 27 -61.19 25.86 -68.66
C ALA A 27 -60.61 24.96 -69.75
N LEU A 28 -61.50 24.25 -70.43
CA LEU A 28 -61.23 23.57 -71.69
C LEU A 28 -60.82 24.61 -72.74
N LYS A 29 -59.67 24.40 -73.39
CA LYS A 29 -59.38 24.98 -74.69
C LYS A 29 -58.78 23.90 -75.59
N GLU A 30 -59.36 23.78 -76.77
CA GLU A 30 -59.07 22.75 -77.77
C GLU A 30 -57.69 22.92 -78.42
N VAL A 31 -57.11 21.75 -78.72
CA VAL A 31 -56.17 21.38 -79.80
C VAL A 31 -55.80 22.49 -80.80
N SER A 32 -54.50 22.80 -80.90
CA SER A 32 -53.69 22.54 -82.12
C SER A 32 -52.24 22.94 -81.90
N ALA A 33 -51.30 21.98 -82.02
CA ALA A 33 -49.98 22.19 -82.62
C ALA A 33 -49.23 20.85 -82.61
N GLU A 34 -49.05 20.28 -83.79
CA GLU A 34 -47.95 19.37 -84.10
C GLU A 34 -46.59 20.07 -83.85
N GLU A 35 -45.56 19.26 -83.55
CA GLU A 35 -44.13 19.60 -83.38
C GLU A 35 -43.82 20.39 -82.08
N GLU A 36 -43.04 19.93 -81.09
CA GLU A 36 -41.78 19.18 -81.09
C GLU A 36 -41.72 18.24 -79.86
N LEU A 37 -41.79 16.92 -80.09
CA LEU A 37 -41.50 15.89 -79.07
C LEU A 37 -40.02 15.47 -79.16
N LYS A 38 -39.15 16.47 -79.28
CA LYS A 38 -37.70 16.32 -79.23
C LYS A 38 -37.26 17.15 -78.02
N ASP A 39 -36.57 16.51 -77.08
CA ASP A 39 -35.82 17.16 -75.99
C ASP A 39 -36.49 17.26 -74.60
N MET A 40 -37.32 16.29 -74.21
CA MET A 40 -37.62 16.03 -72.78
C MET A 40 -36.58 15.11 -72.17
N ALA A 41 -36.14 15.35 -70.93
CA ALA A 41 -35.16 14.55 -70.22
C ALA A 41 -35.46 14.49 -68.71
N CYS A 42 -34.93 13.47 -68.03
CA CYS A 42 -34.78 13.55 -66.59
C CYS A 42 -33.49 14.29 -66.26
N CYS A 43 -33.59 15.39 -65.53
CA CYS A 43 -32.43 16.07 -64.98
C CYS A 43 -32.11 15.50 -63.59
N GLU A 44 -30.86 15.07 -63.37
CA GLU A 44 -30.38 14.79 -62.01
C GLU A 44 -30.53 16.04 -61.14
N GLN A 45 -30.16 17.19 -61.69
CA GLN A 45 -30.45 18.51 -61.13
C GLN A 45 -30.82 19.50 -62.24
N THR A 46 -31.83 20.31 -61.99
CA THR A 46 -32.24 21.42 -62.86
C THR A 46 -31.39 22.67 -62.60
N ILE A 47 -31.42 23.64 -63.52
CA ILE A 47 -30.74 24.92 -63.33
C ILE A 47 -31.27 25.67 -62.09
N SER A 48 -32.52 25.40 -61.65
CA SER A 48 -33.10 25.95 -60.41
C SER A 48 -32.65 25.23 -59.13
N GLY A 49 -31.89 24.14 -59.24
CA GLY A 49 -31.40 23.35 -58.09
C GLY A 49 -32.36 22.23 -57.65
N ASP A 50 -33.50 22.06 -58.31
CA ASP A 50 -34.42 20.95 -58.03
C ASP A 50 -33.85 19.63 -58.58
N ASN A 51 -33.88 18.57 -57.77
CA ASN A 51 -33.30 17.28 -58.12
C ASN A 51 -34.36 16.34 -58.70
N CYS A 52 -33.94 15.49 -59.64
CA CYS A 52 -34.77 14.42 -60.20
C CYS A 52 -36.10 14.89 -60.82
N VAL A 53 -36.00 15.95 -61.62
CA VAL A 53 -37.15 16.55 -62.30
C VAL A 53 -37.16 16.13 -63.77
N TYR A 54 -38.30 15.62 -64.24
CA TYR A 54 -38.52 15.33 -65.66
C TYR A 54 -39.03 16.59 -66.37
N THR A 55 -38.17 17.23 -67.16
CA THR A 55 -38.42 18.54 -67.80
C THR A 55 -37.72 18.62 -69.16
N SER A 56 -37.77 19.75 -69.86
CA SER A 56 -37.00 19.93 -71.10
C SER A 56 -35.49 19.92 -70.82
N VAL A 57 -34.68 19.42 -71.76
CA VAL A 57 -33.22 19.34 -71.66
C VAL A 57 -32.59 20.70 -71.34
N GLU A 58 -33.18 21.79 -71.83
CA GLU A 58 -32.73 23.17 -71.56
C GLU A 58 -32.80 23.56 -70.08
N ASN A 59 -33.69 22.93 -69.30
CA ASN A 59 -33.83 23.19 -67.87
C ASN A 59 -32.88 22.33 -67.02
N CYS A 60 -32.17 21.38 -67.64
CA CYS A 60 -31.20 20.54 -66.95
C CYS A 60 -29.86 21.26 -66.79
N ASN A 61 -29.26 21.16 -65.61
CA ASN A 61 -27.91 21.62 -65.39
C ASN A 61 -26.93 20.66 -66.10
N GLN A 62 -26.13 21.19 -67.03
CA GLN A 62 -25.20 20.42 -67.86
C GLN A 62 -24.05 19.79 -67.07
N ASP A 63 -23.82 20.24 -65.82
CA ASP A 63 -22.79 19.69 -64.93
C ASP A 63 -23.22 18.37 -64.25
N TYR A 64 -24.48 17.96 -64.40
CA TYR A 64 -25.06 16.77 -63.78
C TYR A 64 -25.61 15.79 -64.84
N ASN A 65 -26.02 14.59 -64.41
CA ASN A 65 -26.53 13.57 -65.33
C ASN A 65 -27.87 13.99 -65.96
N ILE A 66 -27.98 13.80 -67.28
CA ILE A 66 -29.16 14.11 -68.08
C ILE A 66 -29.47 12.90 -68.96
N GLU A 67 -30.67 12.34 -68.83
CA GLU A 67 -31.14 11.25 -69.68
C GLU A 67 -32.32 11.70 -70.53
N THR A 68 -32.05 11.92 -71.83
CA THR A 68 -33.05 12.33 -72.81
C THR A 68 -34.06 11.21 -73.06
N PHE A 69 -35.33 11.58 -73.16
CA PHE A 69 -36.49 10.73 -73.42
C PHE A 69 -36.78 9.68 -72.34
N LYS A 70 -36.21 9.83 -71.14
CA LYS A 70 -36.36 8.89 -70.03
C LYS A 70 -36.95 9.56 -68.79
N LYS A 71 -38.01 8.98 -68.21
CA LYS A 71 -38.57 9.49 -66.96
C LYS A 71 -37.61 9.26 -65.80
N CYS A 72 -37.66 10.11 -64.78
CA CYS A 72 -36.75 10.02 -63.66
C CYS A 72 -36.84 8.70 -62.88
N GLU A 73 -38.03 8.10 -62.78
CA GLU A 73 -38.25 6.78 -62.17
C GLU A 73 -37.46 5.65 -62.86
N ASP A 74 -37.14 5.81 -64.15
CA ASP A 74 -36.40 4.82 -64.93
C ASP A 74 -34.87 5.03 -64.87
N THR A 75 -34.40 6.12 -64.26
CA THR A 75 -32.97 6.47 -64.19
C THR A 75 -32.31 5.97 -62.91
N THR A 76 -31.02 5.65 -62.99
CA THR A 76 -30.28 5.11 -61.84
C THR A 76 -29.90 6.18 -60.81
N TYR A 77 -29.75 7.44 -61.21
CA TYR A 77 -29.41 8.56 -60.33
C TYR A 77 -30.64 9.15 -59.61
N CYS A 78 -31.86 8.84 -60.07
CA CYS A 78 -33.10 9.21 -59.40
C CYS A 78 -33.87 8.03 -58.81
N ALA A 79 -33.21 6.88 -58.68
CA ALA A 79 -33.76 5.75 -57.96
C ALA A 79 -34.16 6.17 -56.53
N LEU A 80 -35.34 5.73 -56.09
CA LEU A 80 -35.82 5.96 -54.74
C LEU A 80 -35.22 4.92 -53.79
N GLY A 81 -34.75 5.38 -52.64
CA GLY A 81 -34.08 4.56 -51.63
C GLY A 81 -34.13 5.21 -50.26
N CYS A 82 -33.31 4.71 -49.34
CA CYS A 82 -33.15 5.23 -48.00
C CYS A 82 -31.98 6.20 -47.97
N CYS A 83 -32.20 7.41 -47.46
CA CYS A 83 -31.13 8.36 -47.22
C CYS A 83 -30.75 8.38 -45.74
N VAL A 84 -29.50 8.07 -45.41
CA VAL A 84 -28.96 8.00 -44.05
C VAL A 84 -28.05 9.18 -43.81
N THR A 85 -28.41 10.05 -42.87
CA THR A 85 -27.59 11.20 -42.47
C THR A 85 -26.44 10.79 -41.58
N ASP A 86 -25.43 11.66 -41.44
CA ASP A 86 -24.28 11.43 -40.55
C ASP A 86 -24.68 11.33 -39.07
N GLU A 87 -25.85 11.88 -38.71
CA GLU A 87 -26.44 11.77 -37.37
C GLU A 87 -27.23 10.46 -37.15
N GLY A 88 -27.18 9.53 -38.11
CA GLY A 88 -27.88 8.25 -38.06
C GLY A 88 -29.41 8.38 -38.25
N SER A 89 -29.90 9.46 -38.85
CA SER A 89 -31.33 9.63 -39.17
C SER A 89 -31.64 9.17 -40.58
N CYS A 90 -32.75 8.46 -40.77
CA CYS A 90 -33.09 7.85 -42.04
C CYS A 90 -34.37 8.41 -42.66
N SER A 91 -34.26 8.85 -43.91
CA SER A 91 -35.38 9.34 -44.71
C SER A 91 -35.75 8.32 -45.79
N LYS A 92 -36.99 7.82 -45.72
CA LYS A 92 -37.55 6.88 -46.70
C LYS A 92 -37.83 7.57 -48.04
N GLN A 93 -37.97 6.77 -49.10
CA GLN A 93 -38.37 7.21 -50.45
C GLN A 93 -37.60 8.44 -50.97
N THR A 94 -36.33 8.56 -50.63
CA THR A 94 -35.49 9.68 -51.03
C THR A 94 -34.76 9.30 -52.33
N SER A 95 -34.79 10.17 -53.33
CA SER A 95 -34.05 9.96 -54.57
C SER A 95 -32.54 9.98 -54.32
N LYS A 96 -31.79 9.11 -54.99
CA LYS A 96 -30.33 9.01 -54.86
C LYS A 96 -29.61 10.36 -55.01
N ALA A 97 -29.90 11.11 -56.08
CA ALA A 97 -29.32 12.43 -56.32
C ALA A 97 -29.56 13.41 -55.16
N ALA A 98 -30.78 13.47 -54.61
CA ALA A 98 -31.09 14.36 -53.50
C ALA A 98 -30.34 13.99 -52.20
N CYS A 99 -30.10 12.70 -51.97
CA CYS A 99 -29.37 12.23 -50.79
C CYS A 99 -27.87 12.50 -50.90
N GLU A 100 -27.26 12.10 -52.01
CA GLU A 100 -25.81 12.21 -52.23
C GLU A 100 -25.37 13.68 -52.37
N LEU A 101 -26.23 14.56 -52.89
CA LEU A 101 -25.96 16.00 -52.95
C LEU A 101 -25.79 16.64 -51.56
N GLN A 102 -26.47 16.11 -50.54
CA GLN A 102 -26.31 16.56 -49.14
C GLN A 102 -25.12 15.89 -48.45
N GLY A 103 -24.33 15.07 -49.16
CA GLY A 103 -23.21 14.32 -48.59
C GLY A 103 -23.62 13.07 -47.82
N PHE A 104 -24.90 12.68 -47.87
CA PHE A 104 -25.45 11.57 -47.09
C PHE A 104 -25.39 10.24 -47.82
N LYS A 105 -25.40 9.14 -47.06
CA LYS A 105 -25.31 7.78 -47.60
C LYS A 105 -26.67 7.33 -48.12
N TRP A 106 -26.76 7.04 -49.41
CA TRP A 106 -27.97 6.49 -50.02
C TRP A 106 -27.90 4.96 -50.14
N VAL A 107 -28.99 4.28 -49.77
CA VAL A 107 -29.13 2.81 -49.85
C VAL A 107 -30.34 2.46 -50.71
N ALA A 108 -30.21 1.45 -51.57
CA ALA A 108 -31.25 1.00 -52.50
C ALA A 108 -32.39 0.20 -51.81
N ASP A 109 -32.99 0.77 -50.78
CA ASP A 109 -34.17 0.28 -50.08
C ASP A 109 -35.09 1.45 -49.74
N ALA A 110 -36.16 1.64 -50.51
CA ALA A 110 -37.06 2.78 -50.34
C ALA A 110 -37.76 2.82 -48.97
N GLU A 111 -37.85 1.69 -48.27
CA GLU A 111 -38.49 1.58 -46.95
C GLU A 111 -37.52 1.66 -45.77
N CYS A 112 -36.21 1.78 -46.02
CA CYS A 112 -35.15 1.73 -45.01
C CYS A 112 -35.17 0.47 -44.12
N SER A 113 -35.96 -0.55 -44.49
CA SER A 113 -36.24 -1.72 -43.65
C SER A 113 -35.04 -2.65 -43.46
N SER A 114 -34.16 -2.71 -44.44
CA SER A 114 -32.94 -3.52 -44.46
C SER A 114 -31.71 -2.78 -43.92
N VAL A 115 -31.81 -1.47 -43.67
CA VAL A 115 -30.72 -0.61 -43.24
C VAL A 115 -30.59 -0.67 -41.71
N GLN A 116 -29.51 -1.27 -41.20
CA GLN A 116 -29.34 -1.49 -39.76
C GLN A 116 -29.20 -0.16 -38.99
N GLU A 117 -28.54 0.82 -39.61
CA GLU A 117 -28.33 2.16 -39.06
C GLU A 117 -29.65 2.90 -38.81
N CYS A 118 -30.75 2.46 -39.43
CA CYS A 118 -32.08 3.04 -39.29
C CYS A 118 -32.95 2.37 -38.20
N LYS A 119 -32.47 1.29 -37.57
CA LYS A 119 -33.21 0.62 -36.51
C LYS A 119 -33.19 1.47 -35.24
N LYS A 120 -34.38 1.85 -34.77
CA LYS A 120 -34.55 2.56 -33.51
C LYS A 120 -34.62 1.57 -32.35
N GLY A 121 -34.06 1.99 -31.23
CA GLY A 121 -34.12 1.32 -29.94
C GLY A 121 -34.26 2.38 -28.85
N CYS A 122 -34.05 1.97 -27.61
CA CYS A 122 -34.24 2.80 -26.44
C CYS A 122 -32.91 3.26 -25.86
N CYS A 123 -32.61 4.55 -26.03
CA CYS A 123 -31.46 5.20 -25.42
C CYS A 123 -31.81 5.63 -23.98
N VAL A 124 -31.25 4.97 -22.97
CA VAL A 124 -31.45 5.27 -21.55
C VAL A 124 -30.36 6.25 -21.10
N LEU A 125 -30.79 7.41 -20.61
CA LEU A 125 -29.96 8.49 -20.09
C LEU A 125 -30.13 8.54 -18.57
N GLY A 126 -29.06 8.29 -17.82
CA GLY A 126 -29.01 8.45 -16.36
C GLY A 126 -30.02 7.60 -15.57
N GLY A 127 -30.39 6.41 -16.08
CA GLY A 127 -31.25 5.45 -15.39
C GLY A 127 -32.75 5.80 -15.27
N ALA A 128 -33.18 6.99 -15.70
CA ALA A 128 -34.57 7.45 -15.53
C ALA A 128 -35.21 8.13 -16.75
N THR A 129 -34.41 8.52 -17.76
CA THR A 129 -34.92 9.19 -18.97
C THR A 129 -34.58 8.41 -20.22
N CYS A 130 -35.54 8.22 -21.13
CA CYS A 130 -35.37 7.39 -22.33
C CYS A 130 -35.69 8.18 -23.61
N SER A 131 -34.98 7.88 -24.69
CA SER A 131 -35.27 8.40 -26.03
C SER A 131 -35.35 7.28 -27.06
N TYR A 132 -36.44 7.21 -27.84
CA TYR A 132 -36.62 6.21 -28.89
C TYR A 132 -35.96 6.66 -30.21
N VAL A 133 -34.66 6.40 -30.32
CA VAL A 133 -33.78 6.90 -31.39
C VAL A 133 -32.92 5.79 -31.97
N THR A 134 -32.21 6.07 -33.06
CA THR A 134 -31.19 5.14 -33.59
C THR A 134 -29.98 5.13 -32.67
N GLU A 135 -29.21 4.04 -32.71
CA GLU A 135 -28.05 3.86 -31.85
C GLU A 135 -27.02 5.00 -32.02
N GLN A 136 -26.74 5.39 -33.27
CA GLN A 136 -25.82 6.48 -33.59
C GLN A 136 -26.32 7.85 -33.09
N ARG A 137 -27.64 8.05 -33.05
CA ARG A 137 -28.21 9.26 -32.46
C ARG A 137 -28.11 9.26 -30.93
N CYS A 138 -28.16 8.08 -30.30
CA CYS A 138 -27.88 7.94 -28.87
C CYS A 138 -26.42 8.31 -28.55
N ASP A 139 -25.46 7.88 -29.38
CA ASP A 139 -24.05 8.25 -29.23
C ASP A 139 -23.85 9.77 -29.25
N ILE A 140 -24.47 10.47 -30.21
CA ILE A 140 -24.40 11.95 -30.31
C ILE A 140 -25.05 12.64 -29.11
N MET A 141 -26.13 12.08 -28.55
CA MET A 141 -26.77 12.64 -27.35
C MET A 141 -25.83 12.58 -26.13
N LEU A 142 -25.00 11.54 -26.03
CA LEU A 142 -24.06 11.32 -24.93
C LEU A 142 -22.77 12.14 -25.03
N GLU A 143 -22.41 12.68 -26.20
CA GLU A 143 -21.26 13.59 -26.34
C GLU A 143 -21.34 14.81 -25.40
N ASN A 144 -22.55 15.23 -25.02
CA ASN A 144 -22.76 16.35 -24.09
C ASN A 144 -22.70 15.95 -22.61
N TYR A 145 -22.58 14.66 -22.29
CA TYR A 145 -22.61 14.09 -20.93
C TYR A 145 -21.53 13.01 -20.77
N PRO A 146 -20.23 13.36 -20.76
CA PRO A 146 -19.11 12.41 -20.75
C PRO A 146 -19.03 11.49 -19.52
N GLU A 147 -19.79 11.81 -18.46
CA GLU A 147 -19.93 11.01 -17.25
C GLU A 147 -20.96 9.87 -17.33
N LEU A 148 -21.76 9.80 -18.41
CA LEU A 148 -22.80 8.77 -18.60
C LEU A 148 -22.38 7.70 -19.61
N ASP A 149 -22.43 6.43 -19.19
CA ASP A 149 -22.23 5.30 -20.08
C ASP A 149 -23.44 5.09 -21.03
N LYS A 150 -23.16 4.64 -22.25
CA LYS A 150 -24.20 4.33 -23.25
C LYS A 150 -25.02 3.11 -22.84
N ASP A 151 -26.30 3.31 -22.54
CA ASP A 151 -27.29 2.25 -22.32
C ASP A 151 -28.35 2.28 -23.43
N PHE A 152 -28.11 1.53 -24.52
CA PHE A 152 -29.03 1.42 -25.65
C PHE A 152 -29.69 0.04 -25.69
N ARG A 153 -30.97 -0.03 -25.35
CA ARG A 153 -31.74 -1.29 -25.26
C ARG A 153 -32.60 -1.48 -26.50
N GLN A 154 -32.74 -2.72 -26.97
CA GLN A 154 -33.63 -3.01 -28.10
C GLN A 154 -35.09 -2.74 -27.71
N SER A 155 -35.84 -2.02 -28.56
CA SER A 155 -37.24 -1.70 -28.32
C SER A 155 -37.98 -1.53 -29.65
N GLY A 156 -39.19 -2.10 -29.76
CA GLY A 156 -40.00 -2.06 -30.98
C GLY A 156 -40.86 -0.79 -31.12
N SER A 157 -40.98 0.01 -30.05
CA SER A 157 -41.78 1.23 -30.06
C SER A 157 -41.35 2.23 -28.97
N GLU A 158 -41.73 3.49 -29.13
CA GLU A 158 -41.53 4.53 -28.12
C GLU A 158 -42.23 4.21 -26.78
N PHE A 159 -43.35 3.48 -26.83
CA PHE A 159 -44.07 3.02 -25.64
C PHE A 159 -43.26 1.99 -24.83
N GLU A 160 -42.72 0.97 -25.51
CA GLU A 160 -41.84 -0.03 -24.88
C GLU A 160 -40.58 0.62 -24.31
N CYS A 161 -39.99 1.56 -25.04
CA CYS A 161 -38.83 2.32 -24.58
C CYS A 161 -39.14 3.14 -23.31
N THR A 162 -40.31 3.78 -23.26
CA THR A 162 -40.74 4.50 -22.06
C THR A 162 -40.97 3.56 -20.87
N ALA A 163 -41.52 2.36 -21.12
CA ALA A 163 -41.73 1.36 -20.07
C ALA A 163 -40.40 0.84 -19.48
N ILE A 164 -39.36 0.70 -20.31
CA ILE A 164 -38.00 0.34 -19.89
C ILE A 164 -37.42 1.35 -18.90
N CYS A 165 -37.57 2.65 -19.13
CA CYS A 165 -37.08 3.65 -18.17
C CYS A 165 -37.90 3.72 -16.89
N ARG A 166 -39.22 3.55 -17.01
CA ARG A 166 -40.12 3.67 -15.85
C ARG A 166 -40.04 2.46 -14.92
N SER A 167 -39.42 1.35 -15.32
CA SER A 167 -39.33 0.15 -14.49
C SER A 167 -38.56 0.36 -13.19
N ALA A 168 -37.61 1.30 -13.16
CA ALA A 168 -36.82 1.66 -11.98
C ALA A 168 -37.51 2.67 -11.06
N ASP A 169 -38.64 3.28 -11.48
CA ASP A 169 -39.43 4.15 -10.60
C ASP A 169 -39.72 3.41 -9.28
N ARG A 170 -39.47 4.04 -8.14
CA ARG A 170 -39.84 3.52 -6.81
C ARG A 170 -41.16 4.11 -6.35
N GLY A 171 -41.96 3.34 -5.62
CA GLY A 171 -43.33 3.71 -5.30
C GLY A 171 -44.07 2.63 -4.53
N CYS A 172 -45.27 2.95 -4.03
CA CYS A 172 -46.11 1.94 -3.41
C CYS A 172 -46.84 1.11 -4.48
N CYS A 173 -46.70 -0.20 -4.40
CA CYS A 173 -47.47 -1.16 -5.15
C CYS A 173 -48.68 -1.60 -4.32
N VAL A 174 -49.88 -1.20 -4.75
CA VAL A 174 -51.14 -1.56 -4.09
C VAL A 174 -51.81 -2.70 -4.85
N LYS A 175 -51.99 -3.84 -4.20
CA LYS A 175 -52.69 -5.02 -4.74
C LYS A 175 -53.68 -5.55 -3.71
N ASP A 176 -54.94 -5.21 -3.91
CA ASP A 176 -56.05 -5.51 -3.00
C ASP A 176 -55.79 -4.89 -1.61
N ASP A 177 -55.59 -5.71 -0.57
CA ASP A 177 -55.25 -5.26 0.79
C ASP A 177 -53.72 -5.31 1.07
N SER A 178 -52.90 -5.69 0.09
CA SER A 178 -51.44 -5.79 0.23
C SER A 178 -50.76 -4.58 -0.39
N CYS A 179 -49.93 -3.90 0.40
CA CYS A 179 -49.17 -2.73 -0.03
C CYS A 179 -47.68 -2.96 0.20
N THR A 180 -46.90 -2.91 -0.88
CA THR A 180 -45.45 -3.12 -0.85
C THR A 180 -44.72 -1.98 -1.53
N TRP A 181 -43.74 -1.39 -0.86
CA TRP A 181 -42.88 -0.38 -1.46
C TRP A 181 -41.76 -1.05 -2.26
N GLY A 182 -41.59 -0.64 -3.51
CA GLY A 182 -40.59 -1.25 -4.39
C GLY A 182 -40.53 -0.57 -5.76
N THR A 183 -39.90 -1.24 -6.72
CA THR A 183 -39.82 -0.73 -8.10
C THR A 183 -41.10 -1.03 -8.89
N ARG A 184 -41.41 -0.20 -9.87
CA ARG A 184 -42.51 -0.42 -10.82
C ARG A 184 -42.38 -1.77 -11.52
N GLY A 185 -41.16 -2.14 -11.90
CA GLY A 185 -40.86 -3.42 -12.53
C GLY A 185 -41.29 -4.61 -11.65
N ASN A 186 -40.96 -4.57 -10.35
CA ASN A 186 -41.34 -5.63 -9.41
C ASN A 186 -42.84 -5.63 -9.10
N CYS A 187 -43.48 -4.46 -9.10
CA CYS A 187 -44.93 -4.35 -8.86
C CYS A 187 -45.76 -5.03 -9.95
N GLY A 188 -45.36 -4.92 -11.22
CA GLY A 188 -46.05 -5.55 -12.35
C GLY A 188 -47.48 -5.03 -12.61
N LEU A 189 -47.89 -3.94 -11.97
CA LEU A 189 -49.19 -3.29 -12.14
C LEU A 189 -49.06 -1.93 -12.85
N PRO A 190 -50.11 -1.48 -13.59
CA PRO A 190 -50.13 -0.14 -14.19
C PRO A 190 -50.19 0.97 -13.12
N ASP A 191 -49.99 2.23 -13.54
CA ASP A 191 -50.17 3.40 -12.67
C ASP A 191 -51.58 3.39 -12.03
N GLY A 192 -51.63 3.48 -10.70
CA GLY A 192 -52.88 3.42 -9.94
C GLY A 192 -53.63 4.76 -9.91
N VAL A 193 -54.97 4.69 -9.89
CA VAL A 193 -55.85 5.86 -9.68
C VAL A 193 -56.93 5.50 -8.65
N GLY A 194 -56.60 5.59 -7.36
CA GLY A 194 -57.55 5.39 -6.26
C GLY A 194 -57.96 3.93 -6.00
N GLY A 195 -57.10 2.97 -6.36
CA GLY A 195 -57.28 1.52 -6.16
C GLY A 195 -55.99 0.73 -6.43
N ASN A 196 -56.08 -0.50 -6.91
CA ASN A 196 -54.90 -1.32 -7.25
C ASN A 196 -54.04 -0.64 -8.33
N GLY A 197 -52.73 -0.63 -8.15
CA GLY A 197 -51.78 -0.04 -9.08
C GLY A 197 -50.47 0.39 -8.41
N PHE A 198 -49.55 0.86 -9.24
CA PHE A 198 -48.28 1.43 -8.78
C PHE A 198 -48.39 2.95 -8.62
N TYR A 199 -47.94 3.46 -7.48
CA TYR A 199 -47.95 4.89 -7.15
C TYR A 199 -46.52 5.38 -6.95
N LYS A 200 -45.94 5.93 -8.03
CA LYS A 200 -44.57 6.47 -8.05
C LYS A 200 -44.39 7.54 -6.97
N ASP A 201 -43.28 7.45 -6.22
CA ASP A 201 -42.86 8.40 -5.19
C ASP A 201 -43.90 8.61 -4.04
N VAL A 202 -44.83 7.67 -3.83
CA VAL A 202 -45.89 7.76 -2.80
C VAL A 202 -45.79 6.60 -1.80
N PHE A 203 -45.36 6.86 -0.57
CA PHE A 203 -45.25 5.83 0.48
C PHE A 203 -46.56 5.08 0.72
N CYS A 204 -46.46 3.80 1.11
CA CYS A 204 -47.63 2.95 1.31
C CYS A 204 -48.52 3.38 2.48
N SER A 205 -47.98 4.15 3.43
CA SER A 205 -48.74 4.78 4.53
C SER A 205 -49.61 5.98 4.11
N ASN A 206 -49.57 6.38 2.84
CA ASN A 206 -50.32 7.53 2.37
C ASN A 206 -51.83 7.29 2.52
N GLN A 207 -52.51 8.16 3.27
CA GLN A 207 -53.93 8.04 3.61
C GLN A 207 -54.89 8.03 2.40
N ASN A 208 -54.41 8.37 1.20
CA ASN A 208 -55.19 8.32 -0.03
C ASN A 208 -55.09 6.96 -0.77
N LEU A 209 -54.26 6.05 -0.28
CA LEU A 209 -54.15 4.68 -0.77
C LEU A 209 -55.04 3.76 0.07
N ASN A 210 -55.51 2.67 -0.52
CA ASN A 210 -56.27 1.63 0.19
C ASN A 210 -55.32 0.70 0.96
N CYS A 211 -54.47 1.27 1.81
CA CYS A 211 -53.47 0.58 2.59
C CYS A 211 -53.71 0.85 4.08
N GLU A 212 -53.78 -0.19 4.90
CA GLU A 212 -53.90 -0.08 6.36
C GLU A 212 -52.52 0.05 7.03
N CYS A 213 -51.68 0.97 6.55
CA CYS A 213 -50.31 1.18 7.04
C CYS A 213 -50.18 2.54 7.75
N GLU A 214 -49.70 2.54 8.99
CA GLU A 214 -49.40 3.75 9.77
C GLU A 214 -47.99 4.26 9.46
N ARG A 215 -47.83 5.56 9.17
CA ARG A 215 -46.53 6.19 8.87
C ARG A 215 -45.61 6.21 10.09
N HIS A 216 -44.30 6.25 9.85
CA HIS A 216 -43.24 6.46 10.85
C HIS A 216 -43.42 5.54 12.08
N TYR A 217 -43.70 4.26 11.83
CA TYR A 217 -44.03 3.29 12.87
C TYR A 217 -42.79 2.85 13.65
N ARG A 218 -41.66 2.64 12.96
CA ARG A 218 -40.35 2.35 13.57
C ARG A 218 -39.21 2.84 12.69
N LYS A 219 -38.00 2.97 13.23
CA LYS A 219 -36.78 3.12 12.42
C LYS A 219 -36.12 1.77 12.12
N GLY A 220 -35.40 1.69 11.01
CA GLY A 220 -34.60 0.52 10.62
C GLY A 220 -33.51 0.87 9.62
N CYS A 221 -32.58 -0.05 9.39
CA CYS A 221 -31.61 0.05 8.31
C CYS A 221 -32.17 -0.60 7.03
N LEU A 222 -31.82 -0.04 5.87
CA LEU A 222 -32.20 -0.59 4.58
C LEU A 222 -30.98 -1.24 3.92
N ASP A 223 -31.12 -2.48 3.45
CA ASP A 223 -30.02 -3.21 2.83
C ASP A 223 -29.44 -2.44 1.63
N GLY A 224 -28.14 -2.19 1.69
CA GLY A 224 -27.40 -1.45 0.65
C GLY A 224 -27.46 0.07 0.77
N GLU A 225 -28.13 0.61 1.80
CA GLU A 225 -28.13 2.05 2.12
C GLU A 225 -27.42 2.30 3.46
N GLU A 226 -26.82 3.48 3.63
CA GLU A 226 -26.03 3.81 4.84
C GLU A 226 -26.86 4.51 5.93
N ASP A 227 -28.03 5.05 5.58
CA ASP A 227 -28.90 5.87 6.42
C ASP A 227 -29.90 5.05 7.26
N VAL A 228 -30.43 5.68 8.31
CA VAL A 228 -31.57 5.15 9.05
C VAL A 228 -32.85 5.62 8.38
N TYR A 229 -33.75 4.70 8.06
CA TYR A 229 -35.03 4.99 7.41
C TYR A 229 -36.19 4.81 8.39
N TRP A 230 -37.25 5.59 8.20
CA TRP A 230 -38.55 5.27 8.79
C TRP A 230 -39.17 4.07 8.06
N PHE A 231 -39.88 3.24 8.79
CA PHE A 231 -40.71 2.16 8.27
C PHE A 231 -42.14 2.35 8.73
N ASP A 232 -43.09 2.10 7.84
CA ASP A 232 -44.51 2.07 8.17
C ASP A 232 -44.89 0.80 8.97
N SER A 233 -46.12 0.74 9.49
CA SER A 233 -46.59 -0.41 10.27
C SER A 233 -46.71 -1.72 9.46
N CYS A 234 -46.59 -1.64 8.13
CA CYS A 234 -46.58 -2.76 7.21
C CYS A 234 -45.15 -3.23 6.87
N GLY A 235 -44.12 -2.54 7.38
CA GLY A 235 -42.72 -2.86 7.14
C GLY A 235 -42.15 -2.30 5.84
N ASN A 236 -42.80 -1.31 5.22
CA ASN A 236 -42.28 -0.64 4.05
C ASN A 236 -41.38 0.55 4.44
N PRO A 237 -40.22 0.76 3.78
CA PRO A 237 -39.39 1.92 4.03
C PRO A 237 -40.04 3.21 3.52
N GLU A 238 -39.80 4.30 4.24
CA GLU A 238 -40.30 5.65 3.96
C GLU A 238 -39.13 6.64 3.75
N ASP A 239 -39.21 7.85 4.31
CA ASP A 239 -38.15 8.84 4.26
C ASP A 239 -37.02 8.55 5.26
N VAL A 240 -35.85 9.12 4.98
CA VAL A 240 -34.67 9.05 5.86
C VAL A 240 -35.00 9.68 7.21
N ALA A 241 -34.90 8.87 8.27
CA ALA A 241 -35.08 9.29 9.65
C ALA A 241 -33.81 9.97 10.20
N GLU A 242 -32.65 9.40 9.92
CA GLU A 242 -31.34 9.94 10.29
C GLU A 242 -30.35 9.73 9.14
N ASP A 243 -29.72 10.82 8.72
CA ASP A 243 -28.70 10.85 7.67
C ASP A 243 -27.33 10.48 8.29
N CYS A 244 -26.89 9.27 7.99
CA CYS A 244 -25.62 8.69 8.38
C CYS A 244 -24.62 8.86 7.22
N ASP A 245 -23.41 9.29 7.53
CA ASP A 245 -22.40 9.49 6.50
C ASP A 245 -21.08 8.86 6.93
N TYR A 246 -20.66 7.80 6.23
CA TYR A 246 -19.41 7.12 6.53
C TYR A 246 -18.19 8.03 6.34
N THR A 247 -18.23 8.91 5.34
CA THR A 247 -17.09 9.72 4.90
C THR A 247 -16.94 10.99 5.72
N TYR A 248 -18.01 11.74 5.96
CA TYR A 248 -17.95 13.05 6.61
C TYR A 248 -18.40 13.04 8.07
N LYS A 249 -19.34 12.17 8.45
CA LYS A 249 -19.82 12.05 9.84
C LYS A 249 -19.22 10.87 10.59
N SER A 250 -18.50 9.98 9.90
CA SER A 250 -17.98 8.73 10.45
C SER A 250 -19.07 7.95 11.17
N SER A 251 -20.20 7.75 10.50
CA SER A 251 -21.34 7.01 11.05
C SER A 251 -21.98 6.09 10.02
N ILE A 252 -22.47 4.94 10.48
CA ILE A 252 -23.23 3.97 9.66
C ILE A 252 -24.54 3.63 10.36
N CYS A 253 -25.58 3.28 9.60
CA CYS A 253 -26.81 2.75 10.18
C CYS A 253 -26.52 1.49 11.01
N SER A 254 -27.01 1.48 12.23
CA SER A 254 -27.04 0.30 13.10
C SER A 254 -28.46 0.04 13.54
N GLU A 255 -28.88 -1.23 13.49
CA GLU A 255 -30.13 -1.67 14.08
C GLU A 255 -30.17 -1.43 15.60
N ALA A 256 -31.37 -1.50 16.17
CA ALA A 256 -31.60 -1.38 17.60
C ALA A 256 -30.70 -2.35 18.41
N ASP A 257 -30.20 -1.87 19.54
CA ASP A 257 -29.29 -2.62 20.39
C ASP A 257 -29.68 -2.51 21.88
N SER A 258 -28.83 -3.01 22.77
CA SER A 258 -29.10 -3.00 24.22
C SER A 258 -29.25 -1.59 24.81
N PHE A 259 -28.78 -0.56 24.09
CA PHE A 259 -28.73 0.83 24.51
C PHE A 259 -29.67 1.74 23.70
N HIS A 260 -30.08 1.31 22.50
CA HIS A 260 -30.95 2.06 21.60
C HIS A 260 -32.19 1.25 21.25
N GLU A 261 -33.37 1.80 21.57
CA GLU A 261 -34.66 1.14 21.34
C GLU A 261 -35.03 1.01 19.85
N GLU A 262 -34.42 1.82 18.99
CA GLU A 262 -34.62 1.84 17.53
C GLU A 262 -33.28 1.98 16.80
N ALA A 263 -33.28 1.78 15.48
CA ALA A 263 -32.09 2.00 14.64
C ALA A 263 -31.60 3.46 14.70
N TYR A 264 -30.28 3.65 14.63
CA TYR A 264 -29.61 4.93 14.81
C TYR A 264 -28.31 5.02 13.99
N CYS A 265 -27.82 6.25 13.76
CA CYS A 265 -26.49 6.43 13.18
C CYS A 265 -25.40 6.13 14.21
N LYS A 266 -24.76 4.97 14.10
CA LYS A 266 -23.69 4.53 14.97
C LYS A 266 -22.36 5.12 14.51
N SER A 267 -21.65 5.78 15.42
CA SER A 267 -20.29 6.27 15.17
C SER A 267 -19.34 5.11 14.90
N VAL A 268 -18.57 5.22 13.82
CA VAL A 268 -17.44 4.35 13.46
C VAL A 268 -16.08 4.95 13.86
N ASN A 269 -16.09 6.06 14.62
CA ASN A 269 -14.88 6.53 15.31
C ASN A 269 -14.56 5.62 16.49
N CYS A 270 -13.27 5.49 16.80
CA CYS A 270 -12.79 4.76 17.97
C CYS A 270 -12.94 5.68 19.18
N ILE A 271 -14.09 5.62 19.85
CA ILE A 271 -14.44 6.53 20.95
C ILE A 271 -13.45 6.42 22.12
N THR A 272 -12.98 5.21 22.39
CA THR A 272 -11.96 4.93 23.39
C THR A 272 -10.91 4.04 22.74
N THR A 273 -9.69 4.57 22.61
CA THR A 273 -8.53 3.79 22.19
C THR A 273 -7.79 3.26 23.41
N TRP A 274 -6.82 2.39 23.17
CA TRP A 274 -5.91 1.89 24.16
C TRP A 274 -5.10 3.04 24.79
N GLU A 275 -4.97 2.99 26.11
CA GLU A 275 -4.18 3.94 26.89
C GLU A 275 -2.79 3.36 27.12
N ASP A 276 -1.83 3.83 26.35
CA ASP A 276 -0.44 3.40 26.48
C ASP A 276 0.22 4.07 27.69
N PRO A 277 0.60 3.34 28.75
CA PRO A 277 1.18 3.95 29.95
C PRO A 277 2.54 4.61 29.68
N THR A 278 3.21 4.31 28.57
CA THR A 278 4.47 4.95 28.19
C THR A 278 4.27 6.16 27.28
N SER A 279 3.08 6.37 26.69
CA SER A 279 2.84 7.43 25.71
C SER A 279 2.53 8.77 26.38
N THR A 280 3.08 9.84 25.77
CA THR A 280 2.84 11.23 26.17
C THR A 280 1.92 12.02 25.21
N ASP A 281 1.48 11.48 24.06
CA ASP A 281 0.02 11.35 23.83
C ASP A 281 -0.99 12.32 24.45
N PRO A 282 -1.12 13.61 24.11
CA PRO A 282 -2.32 14.34 24.51
C PRO A 282 -3.64 13.64 24.10
N GLN A 283 -3.63 12.83 23.04
CA GLN A 283 -4.74 11.99 22.56
C GLN A 283 -4.67 10.51 23.01
N ASN A 284 -3.77 10.14 23.93
CA ASN A 284 -3.63 8.77 24.41
C ASN A 284 -4.90 8.32 25.15
N GLY A 285 -5.41 7.13 24.80
CA GLY A 285 -6.67 6.60 25.34
C GLY A 285 -7.94 7.40 24.96
N LYS A 286 -7.85 8.38 24.05
CA LYS A 286 -8.96 9.27 23.68
C LYS A 286 -9.55 8.90 22.32
N THR A 287 -10.61 9.60 21.94
CA THR A 287 -11.29 9.38 20.68
C THR A 287 -10.36 9.64 19.49
N ARG A 288 -10.39 8.74 18.51
CA ARG A 288 -9.71 8.85 17.21
C ARG A 288 -10.72 8.72 16.07
N LEU A 289 -10.48 9.46 14.99
CA LEU A 289 -11.38 9.46 13.83
C LEU A 289 -11.23 8.17 13.02
N ASN A 290 -12.31 7.73 12.38
CA ASN A 290 -12.26 6.60 11.46
C ASN A 290 -11.28 6.87 10.32
N GLY A 291 -10.34 5.95 10.08
CA GLY A 291 -9.24 6.09 9.12
C GLY A 291 -7.99 6.81 9.67
N GLU A 292 -8.06 7.40 10.87
CA GLU A 292 -6.90 8.00 11.52
C GLU A 292 -5.88 6.92 11.93
N SER A 293 -4.59 7.19 11.72
CA SER A 293 -3.50 6.33 12.18
C SER A 293 -2.38 7.12 12.87
N TRP A 294 -1.80 6.54 13.92
CA TRP A 294 -0.76 7.16 14.73
C TRP A 294 0.33 6.17 15.14
N CYS A 295 1.49 6.70 15.50
CA CYS A 295 2.59 5.89 15.99
C CYS A 295 2.55 5.73 17.50
N SER A 296 2.89 4.53 17.97
CA SER A 296 3.26 4.22 19.34
C SER A 296 4.66 3.59 19.36
N TYR A 297 5.35 3.73 20.49
CA TYR A 297 6.70 3.23 20.69
C TYR A 297 6.79 2.60 22.08
N ASP A 298 7.63 1.58 22.26
CA ASP A 298 7.88 1.03 23.61
C ASP A 298 8.58 2.02 24.54
N ALA A 299 9.33 2.95 23.97
CA ALA A 299 10.29 3.79 24.65
C ALA A 299 10.44 5.12 23.91
N LYS A 300 11.11 6.09 24.55
CA LYS A 300 11.60 7.27 23.83
C LYS A 300 12.48 6.85 22.65
N VAL A 301 12.17 7.38 21.47
CA VAL A 301 12.86 7.10 20.21
C VAL A 301 13.77 8.25 19.84
N GLY A 302 14.94 7.95 19.29
CA GLY A 302 15.88 8.93 18.77
C GLY A 302 17.33 8.61 19.13
N PRO A 303 18.29 9.46 18.71
CA PRO A 303 19.71 9.12 18.77
C PRO A 303 20.14 8.72 20.18
N THR A 304 20.65 7.49 20.32
CA THR A 304 21.11 6.87 21.58
C THR A 304 20.02 6.49 22.60
N PHE A 305 18.73 6.70 22.31
CA PHE A 305 17.62 6.40 23.22
C PHE A 305 16.93 5.07 22.94
N ASP A 306 17.10 4.52 21.74
CA ASP A 306 16.48 3.27 21.32
C ASP A 306 17.01 2.10 22.16
N VAL A 307 16.15 1.52 23.01
CA VAL A 307 16.52 0.48 23.98
C VAL A 307 16.41 -0.92 23.43
N VAL A 308 17.16 -1.85 24.02
CA VAL A 308 17.20 -3.23 23.54
C VAL A 308 15.82 -3.90 23.63
N GLY A 309 15.38 -4.51 22.53
CA GLY A 309 14.06 -5.13 22.42
C GLY A 309 12.91 -4.15 22.13
N SER A 310 13.17 -2.85 21.90
CA SER A 310 12.09 -1.91 21.54
C SER A 310 11.65 -2.07 20.08
N ARG A 311 10.36 -1.80 19.85
CA ARG A 311 9.71 -1.84 18.54
C ARG A 311 8.77 -0.64 18.40
N HIS A 312 8.45 -0.31 17.15
CA HIS A 312 7.51 0.76 16.81
C HIS A 312 6.20 0.13 16.30
N TYR A 313 5.08 0.80 16.57
CA TYR A 313 3.74 0.30 16.25
C TYR A 313 2.95 1.37 15.54
N ARG A 314 2.21 0.97 14.51
CA ARG A 314 1.21 1.79 13.83
C ARG A 314 -0.16 1.36 14.34
N HIS A 315 -0.82 2.28 15.02
CA HIS A 315 -2.21 2.12 15.42
C HIS A 315 -3.09 2.75 14.35
N ILE A 316 -4.24 2.13 14.06
CA ILE A 316 -5.23 2.64 13.11
C ILE A 316 -6.63 2.42 13.66
N CYS A 317 -7.49 3.43 13.50
CA CYS A 317 -8.91 3.30 13.79
C CYS A 317 -9.68 2.92 12.53
N ILE A 318 -10.38 1.80 12.53
CA ILE A 318 -11.26 1.37 11.44
C ILE A 318 -12.57 0.85 12.01
N ASN A 319 -13.70 1.42 11.59
CA ASN A 319 -15.04 0.94 11.94
C ASN A 319 -15.30 0.84 13.45
N GLY A 320 -14.74 1.77 14.23
CA GLY A 320 -14.84 1.82 15.69
C GLY A 320 -13.89 0.86 16.41
N GLN A 321 -13.06 0.12 15.67
CA GLN A 321 -12.06 -0.80 16.18
C GLN A 321 -10.65 -0.24 15.99
N GLU A 322 -9.88 -0.22 17.06
CA GLU A 322 -8.45 0.04 17.01
C GLU A 322 -7.70 -1.24 16.62
N ILE A 323 -6.88 -1.14 15.58
CA ILE A 323 -6.02 -2.19 15.07
C ILE A 323 -4.59 -1.74 15.23
N VAL A 324 -3.69 -2.66 15.61
CA VAL A 324 -2.26 -2.38 15.76
C VAL A 324 -1.46 -3.23 14.81
N GLU A 325 -0.64 -2.56 14.02
CA GLU A 325 0.31 -3.16 13.09
C GLU A 325 1.73 -2.87 13.59
N PRO A 326 2.48 -3.89 14.03
CA PRO A 326 3.84 -3.67 14.49
C PRO A 326 4.78 -3.49 13.29
N CYS A 327 5.56 -2.40 13.25
CA CYS A 327 6.58 -2.21 12.21
C CYS A 327 7.62 -3.33 12.27
N LYS A 328 8.38 -3.60 11.21
CA LYS A 328 9.35 -4.71 11.19
C LYS A 328 10.29 -4.72 12.42
N ASP A 329 10.50 -5.91 12.96
CA ASP A 329 11.29 -6.15 14.17
C ASP A 329 12.77 -5.75 14.00
N TYR A 330 13.55 -5.77 15.08
CA TYR A 330 14.94 -5.24 15.09
C TYR A 330 15.04 -3.77 14.65
N ARG A 331 13.95 -3.00 14.76
CA ARG A 331 13.86 -1.61 14.26
C ARG A 331 14.30 -1.48 12.80
N GLU A 332 14.07 -2.52 11.99
CA GLU A 332 14.31 -2.46 10.54
C GLU A 332 13.34 -1.50 9.84
N GLU A 333 12.19 -1.26 10.47
CA GLU A 333 11.27 -0.19 10.10
C GLU A 333 10.98 0.72 11.30
N ILE A 334 10.70 1.99 11.00
CA ILE A 334 10.30 3.00 11.96
C ILE A 334 8.92 3.53 11.61
N CYS A 335 8.04 3.62 12.61
CA CYS A 335 6.78 4.33 12.46
C CYS A 335 7.04 5.85 12.40
N THR A 336 6.44 6.51 11.42
CA THR A 336 6.38 7.98 11.34
C THR A 336 4.95 8.40 11.10
N SER A 337 4.55 9.55 11.66
CA SER A 337 3.20 10.11 11.46
C SER A 337 3.26 11.56 11.00
N ILE A 338 2.30 11.93 10.15
CA ILE A 338 2.08 13.29 9.68
C ILE A 338 0.62 13.68 9.94
N THR A 339 0.34 14.98 10.07
CA THR A 339 -1.04 15.48 10.14
C THR A 339 -1.52 15.84 8.75
N ALA A 340 -2.58 15.20 8.29
CA ALA A 340 -3.31 15.56 7.08
C ALA A 340 -4.37 16.61 7.43
N THR A 341 -4.28 17.79 6.82
CA THR A 341 -5.19 18.92 7.06
C THR A 341 -6.41 18.94 6.13
N ASP A 342 -6.35 18.20 5.03
CA ASP A 342 -7.34 18.25 3.94
C ASP A 342 -8.31 17.06 3.95
N ALA A 343 -8.37 16.29 5.05
CA ALA A 343 -9.23 15.13 5.12
C ALA A 343 -10.72 15.54 5.32
N PRO A 344 -11.68 14.77 4.75
CA PRO A 344 -13.11 15.10 4.78
C PRO A 344 -13.68 15.33 6.20
N GLN A 345 -13.09 14.68 7.21
CA GLN A 345 -13.53 14.68 8.61
C GLN A 345 -12.78 15.71 9.48
N GLY A 346 -11.85 16.49 8.89
CA GLY A 346 -10.99 17.43 9.59
C GLY A 346 -9.53 16.97 9.70
N GLU A 347 -8.75 17.63 10.56
CA GLU A 347 -7.34 17.27 10.77
C GLU A 347 -7.21 15.87 11.37
N MET A 348 -6.55 14.95 10.66
CA MET A 348 -6.28 13.59 11.13
C MET A 348 -4.80 13.23 11.00
N LYS A 349 -4.29 12.37 11.87
CA LYS A 349 -2.96 11.81 11.72
C LYS A 349 -2.98 10.64 10.75
N VAL A 350 -1.92 10.55 9.94
CA VAL A 350 -1.63 9.42 9.07
C VAL A 350 -0.26 8.90 9.45
N ALA A 351 -0.19 7.63 9.83
CA ALA A 351 1.04 6.94 10.21
C ALA A 351 1.41 5.86 9.21
N GLN A 352 2.72 5.64 9.05
CA GLN A 352 3.28 4.60 8.18
C GLN A 352 4.58 4.06 8.78
N CYS A 353 4.78 2.75 8.67
CA CYS A 353 6.08 2.10 8.87
C CYS A 353 6.93 2.28 7.61
N LYS A 354 8.12 2.86 7.75
CA LYS A 354 9.10 3.01 6.66
C LYS A 354 10.43 2.34 7.03
N PRO A 355 11.23 1.89 6.05
CA PRO A 355 12.55 1.31 6.33
C PRO A 355 13.46 2.26 7.11
N ASN A 356 14.20 1.72 8.08
CA ASN A 356 15.24 2.42 8.83
C ASN A 356 16.58 2.37 8.08
N ARG A 357 16.97 3.47 7.41
CA ARG A 357 18.17 3.50 6.54
C ARG A 357 19.40 3.99 7.31
N TRP A 358 19.83 3.22 8.30
CA TRP A 358 20.91 3.58 9.23
C TRP A 358 22.32 3.12 8.79
N LYS A 359 22.43 2.07 7.96
CA LYS A 359 23.67 1.29 7.70
C LYS A 359 24.88 2.13 7.29
N ASP A 360 24.65 3.21 6.55
CA ASP A 360 25.72 4.05 6.01
C ASP A 360 26.13 5.21 6.92
N CYS A 361 25.38 5.47 8.00
CA CYS A 361 25.59 6.65 8.85
C CYS A 361 27.01 6.69 9.43
N THR A 362 27.48 5.57 9.98
CA THR A 362 28.77 5.53 10.69
C THR A 362 29.96 5.13 9.82
N THR A 363 29.70 4.50 8.67
CA THR A 363 30.71 3.93 7.78
C THR A 363 31.06 4.87 6.64
N THR A 364 30.06 5.47 6.00
CA THR A 364 30.25 6.30 4.80
C THR A 364 30.41 7.78 5.13
N CYS A 365 29.78 8.26 6.21
CA CYS A 365 29.72 9.68 6.56
C CYS A 365 30.62 10.08 7.75
N ASN A 366 31.65 9.29 8.07
CA ASN A 366 32.63 9.59 9.12
C ASN A 366 34.06 9.29 8.65
N THR A 367 34.44 9.85 7.50
CA THR A 367 35.73 9.65 6.83
C THR A 367 36.84 10.58 7.34
N ALA A 368 36.51 11.62 8.09
CA ALA A 368 37.48 12.60 8.60
C ALA A 368 38.56 11.99 9.52
N LYS A 369 38.28 10.85 10.16
CA LYS A 369 39.25 10.09 10.98
C LYS A 369 40.46 9.56 10.17
N ASP A 370 40.30 9.41 8.86
CA ASP A 370 41.30 8.85 7.95
C ASP A 370 42.13 9.95 7.25
N ALA A 371 41.91 11.23 7.60
CA ALA A 371 42.67 12.36 7.06
C ALA A 371 44.16 12.31 7.47
N LYS A 372 45.05 12.74 6.58
CA LYS A 372 46.50 12.73 6.80
C LYS A 372 47.02 14.01 7.44
N ASP A 373 46.27 15.11 7.30
CA ASP A 373 46.59 16.41 7.84
C ASP A 373 45.33 17.21 8.21
N GLU A 374 45.52 18.33 8.91
CA GLU A 374 44.41 19.14 9.44
C GLU A 374 43.54 19.79 8.35
N GLU A 375 44.10 20.09 7.18
CA GLU A 375 43.32 20.71 6.10
C GLU A 375 42.45 19.67 5.38
N GLU A 376 43.01 18.47 5.13
CA GLU A 376 42.23 17.33 4.63
C GLU A 376 41.10 16.95 5.61
N GLN A 377 41.36 17.00 6.91
CA GLN A 377 40.37 16.71 7.94
C GLN A 377 39.19 17.68 7.90
N LYS A 378 39.45 18.99 7.77
CA LYS A 378 38.38 20.01 7.68
C LYS A 378 37.53 19.84 6.42
N ILE A 379 38.13 19.45 5.31
CA ILE A 379 37.41 19.19 4.05
C ILE A 379 36.50 17.97 4.24
N ARG A 380 37.05 16.84 4.69
CA ARG A 380 36.29 15.60 4.91
C ARG A 380 35.19 15.78 5.95
N MET A 381 35.40 16.56 7.00
CA MET A 381 34.39 16.86 8.01
C MET A 381 33.14 17.55 7.41
N LYS A 382 33.35 18.46 6.43
CA LYS A 382 32.24 19.11 5.73
C LYS A 382 31.52 18.14 4.80
N GLU A 383 32.26 17.28 4.11
CA GLU A 383 31.71 16.23 3.25
C GLU A 383 30.91 15.21 4.07
N ASP A 384 31.43 14.79 5.22
CA ASP A 384 30.81 13.89 6.19
C ASP A 384 29.49 14.46 6.72
N LYS A 385 29.46 15.75 7.09
CA LYS A 385 28.23 16.43 7.49
C LYS A 385 27.18 16.44 6.38
N GLN A 386 27.58 16.86 5.17
CA GLN A 386 26.68 16.87 4.01
C GLN A 386 26.18 15.45 3.68
N CYS A 387 27.06 14.45 3.80
CA CYS A 387 26.72 13.04 3.67
C CYS A 387 25.66 12.64 4.70
N CYS A 388 25.82 13.04 5.96
CA CYS A 388 24.90 12.72 7.04
C CYS A 388 23.49 13.32 6.84
N GLU A 389 23.41 14.56 6.36
CA GLU A 389 22.17 15.32 6.20
C GLU A 389 21.33 14.92 4.96
N ARG A 390 21.76 13.91 4.18
CA ARG A 390 21.03 13.36 3.02
C ARG A 390 19.84 12.47 3.44
N SER A 391 18.77 13.08 3.91
CA SER A 391 17.55 12.39 4.36
C SER A 391 16.84 11.57 3.27
N ASP A 392 17.12 11.84 2.00
CA ASP A 392 16.65 11.06 0.86
C ASP A 392 17.35 9.70 0.72
N LEU A 393 18.56 9.55 1.27
CA LEU A 393 19.35 8.31 1.20
C LEU A 393 19.42 7.56 2.53
N ARG A 394 19.42 8.28 3.66
CA ARG A 394 19.70 7.71 4.98
C ARG A 394 18.97 8.42 6.10
N ASP A 395 18.73 7.71 7.19
CA ASP A 395 18.09 8.23 8.39
C ASP A 395 19.16 8.41 9.48
N CYS A 396 19.97 9.47 9.34
CA CYS A 396 21.08 9.79 10.23
C CYS A 396 20.90 11.16 10.91
N GLU A 397 21.65 11.37 11.99
CA GLU A 397 21.77 12.64 12.70
C GLU A 397 23.24 13.05 12.80
N TRP A 398 23.53 14.32 12.47
CA TRP A 398 24.86 14.90 12.66
C TRP A 398 25.00 15.49 14.07
N ILE A 399 25.89 14.93 14.87
CA ILE A 399 26.11 15.36 16.26
C ILE A 399 27.36 16.24 16.33
N SER A 400 27.16 17.56 16.53
CA SER A 400 28.26 18.54 16.65
C SER A 400 27.81 19.90 17.23
N GLU A 401 28.75 20.67 17.82
CA GLU A 401 28.64 22.13 18.02
C GLU A 401 29.66 22.94 17.19
N ASP A 402 30.72 22.30 16.69
CA ASP A 402 31.83 22.91 15.95
C ASP A 402 31.85 22.35 14.52
N GLU A 403 31.80 23.23 13.52
CA GLU A 403 31.87 22.83 12.10
C GLU A 403 33.09 21.95 11.76
N ASN A 404 34.12 21.92 12.61
CA ASN A 404 35.33 21.12 12.44
C ASN A 404 35.39 19.85 13.30
N ASN A 405 34.36 19.54 14.10
CA ASN A 405 34.35 18.36 14.97
C ASN A 405 32.91 17.84 15.18
N GLY A 406 32.54 16.80 14.43
CA GLY A 406 31.23 16.17 14.54
C GLY A 406 31.27 14.69 14.14
N LEU A 407 30.15 14.01 14.40
CA LEU A 407 29.97 12.62 14.03
C LEU A 407 28.57 12.37 13.49
N CYS A 408 28.49 11.64 12.40
CA CYS A 408 27.25 11.10 11.87
C CYS A 408 26.88 9.80 12.58
N ILE A 409 25.67 9.72 13.14
CA ILE A 409 25.14 8.51 13.79
C ILE A 409 23.73 8.19 13.27
N PRO A 410 23.23 6.95 13.43
CA PRO A 410 21.84 6.62 13.17
C PRO A 410 20.86 7.52 13.92
N LEU A 411 19.80 7.94 13.25
CA LEU A 411 18.70 8.67 13.88
C LEU A 411 17.91 7.77 14.84
N VAL A 412 17.64 6.54 14.38
CA VAL A 412 17.11 5.44 15.16
C VAL A 412 18.08 4.28 15.04
N ALA A 413 18.69 3.89 16.15
CA ALA A 413 19.69 2.82 16.16
C ALA A 413 19.04 1.48 15.76
N PRO A 414 19.74 0.59 15.04
CA PRO A 414 19.19 -0.73 14.71
C PRO A 414 19.04 -1.61 15.94
N GLY A 415 18.12 -2.57 15.89
CA GLY A 415 18.17 -3.75 16.73
C GLY A 415 19.24 -4.71 16.21
N LEU A 416 19.95 -5.38 17.10
CA LEU A 416 20.98 -6.36 16.77
C LEU A 416 20.68 -7.68 17.49
N LYS A 417 21.05 -8.79 16.86
CA LYS A 417 20.92 -10.12 17.46
C LYS A 417 22.02 -10.34 18.51
N PHE A 418 21.78 -9.92 19.74
CA PHE A 418 22.77 -9.98 20.83
C PHE A 418 22.89 -11.37 21.51
N TRP A 419 22.28 -12.41 20.95
CA TRP A 419 22.35 -13.81 21.38
C TRP A 419 22.83 -14.74 20.26
N SER A 420 23.16 -15.99 20.59
CA SER A 420 23.58 -17.04 19.64
C SER A 420 22.46 -18.06 19.37
N ASP A 421 22.52 -18.68 18.20
CA ASP A 421 21.69 -19.83 17.82
C ASP A 421 22.13 -21.14 18.49
N ASP A 422 23.39 -21.25 18.89
CA ASP A 422 23.88 -22.34 19.74
C ASP A 422 23.49 -22.07 21.19
N GLU A 423 22.47 -22.79 21.66
CA GLU A 423 21.89 -22.66 23.00
C GLU A 423 22.88 -22.97 24.14
N ASN A 424 24.00 -23.63 23.83
CA ASN A 424 25.07 -23.91 24.79
C ASN A 424 26.15 -22.82 24.83
N GLN A 425 26.08 -21.80 23.95
CA GLN A 425 27.03 -20.69 23.89
C GLN A 425 26.32 -19.34 24.13
N GLN A 426 26.61 -18.70 25.26
CA GLN A 426 26.21 -17.31 25.56
C GLN A 426 27.11 -16.30 24.83
N THR A 427 27.31 -16.47 23.53
CA THR A 427 28.06 -15.51 22.71
C THR A 427 27.10 -14.79 21.77
N PRO A 428 27.19 -13.46 21.60
CA PRO A 428 26.36 -12.74 20.63
C PRO A 428 26.59 -13.20 19.18
N ASP A 429 25.63 -12.92 18.30
CA ASP A 429 25.80 -13.14 16.86
C ASP A 429 26.99 -12.35 16.30
N ALA A 430 27.70 -12.93 15.34
CA ALA A 430 28.92 -12.34 14.77
C ALA A 430 28.65 -10.95 14.13
N SER A 431 27.48 -10.74 13.53
CA SER A 431 27.11 -9.46 12.94
C SER A 431 26.90 -8.37 14.00
N ALA A 432 26.32 -8.72 15.15
CA ALA A 432 26.18 -7.80 16.27
C ALA A 432 27.55 -7.45 16.87
N VAL A 433 28.44 -8.43 17.00
CA VAL A 433 29.83 -8.21 17.45
C VAL A 433 30.54 -7.24 16.51
N GLU A 434 30.50 -7.49 15.19
CA GLU A 434 31.15 -6.64 14.19
C GLU A 434 30.62 -5.20 14.22
N GLU A 435 29.31 -5.00 14.35
CA GLU A 435 28.72 -3.67 14.43
C GLU A 435 29.15 -2.93 15.71
N CYS A 436 29.05 -3.58 16.87
CA CYS A 436 29.42 -2.98 18.14
C CYS A 436 30.94 -2.72 18.25
N GLU A 437 31.79 -3.56 17.67
CA GLU A 437 33.24 -3.38 17.70
C GLU A 437 33.69 -2.08 17.03
N LYS A 438 32.91 -1.52 16.08
CA LYS A 438 33.15 -0.18 15.51
C LYS A 438 33.14 0.93 16.57
N GLY A 439 32.48 0.70 17.69
CA GLY A 439 32.45 1.59 18.85
C GLY A 439 33.68 1.51 19.75
N THR A 440 34.53 0.49 19.58
CA THR A 440 35.74 0.31 20.38
C THR A 440 36.77 1.39 20.07
N TYR A 441 37.36 1.96 21.13
CA TYR A 441 38.30 3.07 20.98
C TYR A 441 39.53 2.91 21.87
N GLU A 442 40.69 3.19 21.28
CA GLU A 442 41.97 3.23 21.98
C GLU A 442 42.53 4.66 21.99
N ALA A 443 42.96 5.12 23.17
CA ALA A 443 43.66 6.38 23.33
C ALA A 443 44.93 6.23 24.15
N LYS A 444 45.94 7.05 23.83
CA LYS A 444 47.18 7.12 24.60
C LYS A 444 47.18 8.34 25.52
N ALA A 445 47.36 8.12 26.81
CA ALA A 445 47.63 9.15 27.79
C ALA A 445 49.15 9.27 28.00
N LYS A 446 49.67 10.50 28.07
CA LYS A 446 51.10 10.73 28.27
C LYS A 446 51.41 10.89 29.75
N TRP A 447 52.27 10.02 30.26
CA TRP A 447 52.66 9.99 31.67
C TRP A 447 54.08 10.49 31.84
N GLY A 448 54.36 11.16 32.95
CA GLY A 448 55.68 11.70 33.25
C GLY A 448 56.05 11.61 34.74
N ARG A 449 57.33 11.35 35.02
CA ARG A 449 57.92 11.43 36.37
C ARG A 449 59.31 12.07 36.33
N LYS A 450 59.87 12.41 37.50
CA LYS A 450 61.22 12.99 37.58
C LYS A 450 62.27 11.89 37.39
N LYS A 451 63.09 11.99 36.35
CA LYS A 451 64.04 10.94 35.91
C LYS A 451 65.06 10.48 36.98
N LEU A 452 65.51 11.38 37.85
CA LEU A 452 66.52 11.09 38.89
C LEU A 452 65.91 10.87 40.30
N ASP A 453 64.60 11.11 40.47
CA ASP A 453 63.88 10.87 41.72
C ASP A 453 63.03 9.61 41.56
N VAL A 454 63.64 8.47 41.90
CA VAL A 454 63.01 7.14 41.80
C VAL A 454 61.80 6.98 42.73
N THR A 455 61.61 7.91 43.68
CA THR A 455 60.43 7.96 44.57
C THR A 455 59.30 8.83 44.01
N SER A 456 59.55 9.57 42.92
CA SER A 456 58.52 10.38 42.27
C SER A 456 57.47 9.50 41.60
N LYS A 457 56.20 9.76 41.91
CA LYS A 457 55.07 9.04 41.32
C LYS A 457 54.92 9.41 39.85
N TRP A 458 54.48 8.45 39.04
CA TRP A 458 53.99 8.72 37.70
C TRP A 458 52.76 9.62 37.80
N GLU A 459 52.75 10.71 37.03
CA GLU A 459 51.61 11.62 36.92
C GLU A 459 51.20 11.75 35.46
N CYS A 460 49.89 11.75 35.20
CA CYS A 460 49.40 11.99 33.87
C CYS A 460 49.62 13.46 33.49
N LYS A 461 50.23 13.70 32.33
CA LYS A 461 50.62 15.03 31.85
C LYS A 461 49.80 15.51 30.66
N ASN A 462 49.29 14.60 29.84
CA ASN A 462 48.47 14.94 28.67
C ASN A 462 47.42 13.85 28.39
N ASN A 463 46.26 14.26 27.86
CA ASN A 463 45.13 13.39 27.53
C ASN A 463 44.63 12.56 28.74
N CYS A 464 44.55 13.18 29.91
CA CYS A 464 44.21 12.49 31.17
C CYS A 464 42.71 12.25 31.36
N ASP A 465 41.89 12.92 30.55
CA ASP A 465 40.43 12.81 30.65
C ASP A 465 39.92 11.42 30.26
N VAL A 466 40.72 10.62 29.56
CA VAL A 466 40.42 9.21 29.24
C VAL A 466 40.16 8.34 30.49
N TYR A 467 40.67 8.75 31.65
CA TYR A 467 40.48 8.07 32.94
C TYR A 467 39.25 8.56 33.73
N LYS A 468 38.55 9.60 33.27
CA LYS A 468 37.36 10.15 33.94
C LYS A 468 36.09 9.42 33.52
N ASP A 469 35.12 9.26 34.42
CA ASP A 469 33.92 8.48 34.13
C ASP A 469 33.04 9.13 33.06
N GLU A 470 33.08 10.46 32.93
CA GLU A 470 32.36 11.17 31.87
C GLU A 470 32.86 10.79 30.46
N PHE A 471 34.14 10.43 30.32
CA PHE A 471 34.67 9.90 29.06
C PHE A 471 34.09 8.52 28.74
N LEU A 472 33.99 7.64 29.74
CA LEU A 472 33.40 6.31 29.58
C LEU A 472 31.90 6.42 29.28
N GLN A 473 31.17 7.34 29.92
CA GLN A 473 29.76 7.63 29.64
C GLN A 473 29.56 8.08 28.19
N THR A 474 30.34 9.05 27.72
CA THR A 474 30.27 9.55 26.33
C THR A 474 30.56 8.43 25.33
N ARG A 475 31.56 7.58 25.61
CA ARG A 475 31.85 6.42 24.77
C ARG A 475 30.76 5.38 24.76
N ASN A 476 30.11 5.14 25.90
CA ASN A 476 28.96 4.26 25.97
C ASN A 476 27.79 4.80 25.15
N GLN A 477 27.50 6.11 25.19
CA GLN A 477 26.45 6.71 24.37
C GLN A 477 26.69 6.50 22.87
N PHE A 478 27.94 6.64 22.40
CA PHE A 478 28.28 6.29 21.03
C PHE A 478 28.09 4.80 20.75
N CYS A 479 28.50 3.93 21.66
CA CYS A 479 28.27 2.48 21.56
C CYS A 479 26.77 2.17 21.33
N ARG A 480 25.88 2.73 22.17
CA ARG A 480 24.42 2.58 22.02
C ARG A 480 23.86 3.18 20.72
N SER A 481 24.54 4.15 20.11
CA SER A 481 24.12 4.72 18.81
C SER A 481 24.27 3.72 17.66
N LEU A 482 25.11 2.70 17.82
CA LEU A 482 25.35 1.65 16.81
C LEU A 482 24.28 0.56 16.83
N GLY A 483 23.42 0.53 17.86
CA GLY A 483 22.37 -0.46 18.04
C GLY A 483 22.36 -1.01 19.46
N ASP A 484 22.11 -2.31 19.61
CA ASP A 484 22.08 -2.99 20.91
C ASP A 484 23.49 -3.30 21.43
N CYS A 485 24.28 -2.24 21.60
CA CYS A 485 25.65 -2.29 22.05
C CYS A 485 25.81 -1.54 23.37
N GLY A 486 26.81 -1.93 24.16
CA GLY A 486 27.18 -1.18 25.35
C GLY A 486 26.38 -1.56 26.59
N ALA A 487 26.60 -0.81 27.66
CA ALA A 487 25.75 -0.87 28.84
C ALA A 487 24.44 -0.13 28.54
N HIS A 488 23.31 -0.86 28.55
CA HIS A 488 22.02 -0.37 28.09
C HIS A 488 20.88 -0.92 28.96
N TYR A 489 19.73 -0.28 28.82
CA TYR A 489 18.43 -0.76 29.27
C TYR A 489 17.73 -1.57 28.17
N ASN A 490 16.93 -2.56 28.57
CA ASN A 490 15.92 -3.17 27.71
C ASN A 490 14.61 -2.35 27.69
N TYR A 491 13.62 -2.77 26.91
CA TYR A 491 12.33 -2.07 26.80
C TYR A 491 11.48 -2.04 28.09
N LEU A 492 11.78 -2.88 29.09
CA LEU A 492 11.18 -2.79 30.44
C LEU A 492 11.94 -1.85 31.39
N GLY A 493 13.07 -1.29 30.95
CA GLY A 493 13.91 -0.42 31.76
C GLY A 493 14.82 -1.15 32.74
N LYS A 494 15.21 -2.40 32.45
CA LYS A 494 16.24 -3.12 33.21
C LYS A 494 17.62 -2.86 32.63
N PHE A 495 18.54 -2.37 33.46
CA PHE A 495 19.91 -2.06 33.08
C PHE A 495 20.85 -3.27 33.17
N THR A 496 21.80 -3.38 32.25
CA THR A 496 22.96 -4.28 32.36
C THR A 496 24.26 -3.56 31.98
N ASN A 497 25.39 -3.99 32.56
CA ASN A 497 26.69 -3.32 32.43
C ASN A 497 27.72 -4.07 31.56
N ASP A 498 27.35 -5.18 30.94
CA ASP A 498 28.32 -6.10 30.34
C ASP A 498 28.90 -5.63 29.00
N GLY A 499 28.16 -4.82 28.23
CA GLY A 499 28.54 -4.39 26.88
C GLY A 499 29.56 -3.25 26.79
N SER A 500 29.95 -2.61 27.90
CA SER A 500 30.91 -1.48 27.87
C SER A 500 31.90 -1.53 29.03
N ILE A 501 33.19 -1.57 28.68
CA ILE A 501 34.28 -1.66 29.66
C ILE A 501 35.48 -0.81 29.25
N ARG A 502 36.01 -0.02 30.20
CA ARG A 502 37.28 0.67 30.08
C ARG A 502 38.39 -0.11 30.76
N THR A 503 39.52 -0.30 30.08
CA THR A 503 40.67 -1.05 30.59
C THR A 503 42.01 -0.32 30.39
N TRP A 504 42.96 -0.52 31.32
CA TRP A 504 44.37 -0.10 31.19
C TRP A 504 45.32 -0.99 32.02
N GLU A 505 46.59 -1.06 31.64
CA GLU A 505 47.54 -2.04 32.20
C GLU A 505 48.35 -1.56 33.42
N LYS A 506 48.52 -0.25 33.65
CA LYS A 506 49.48 0.29 34.64
C LYS A 506 48.84 1.24 35.67
N ASP A 507 48.98 0.93 36.96
CA ASP A 507 48.63 1.77 38.12
C ASP A 507 49.51 3.05 38.17
N PRO A 508 48.99 4.24 38.53
CA PRO A 508 48.53 4.53 39.89
C PRO A 508 47.09 5.07 40.02
N VAL A 509 46.24 4.95 38.99
CA VAL A 509 44.90 5.53 38.98
C VAL A 509 43.86 4.43 39.09
N GLY A 510 43.22 4.32 40.24
CA GLY A 510 41.96 3.59 40.42
C GLY A 510 41.97 2.12 39.98
N ASN A 511 40.78 1.60 39.68
CA ASN A 511 40.59 0.22 39.23
C ASN A 511 40.89 0.10 37.73
N PRO A 512 41.84 -0.74 37.29
CA PRO A 512 42.22 -0.89 35.87
C PRO A 512 41.14 -1.41 34.94
N LYS A 513 39.98 -1.81 35.47
CA LYS A 513 38.81 -2.24 34.72
C LYS A 513 37.56 -1.60 35.30
N ILE A 514 36.93 -0.70 34.56
CA ILE A 514 35.70 0.00 34.98
C ILE A 514 34.63 -0.27 33.95
N ARG A 515 33.49 -0.81 34.40
CA ARG A 515 32.27 -0.93 33.59
C ARG A 515 31.39 0.29 33.84
N VAL A 516 30.56 0.63 32.87
CA VAL A 516 29.50 1.62 33.06
C VAL A 516 28.48 1.02 34.03
N ASP A 517 28.25 1.67 35.16
CA ASP A 517 27.18 1.31 36.09
C ASP A 517 25.94 2.20 35.88
N GLU A 518 24.90 1.90 36.64
CA GLU A 518 23.62 2.61 36.55
C GLU A 518 23.73 4.07 37.05
N GLU A 519 24.64 4.36 37.99
CA GLU A 519 24.90 5.72 38.48
C GLU A 519 25.52 6.57 37.37
N MET A 520 26.48 6.00 36.61
CA MET A 520 27.05 6.62 35.43
C MET A 520 26.03 6.83 34.29
N ALA A 521 25.01 5.98 34.20
CA ALA A 521 23.90 6.17 33.25
C ALA A 521 22.98 7.35 33.65
N GLY A 522 23.00 7.77 34.92
CA GLY A 522 22.34 8.98 35.41
C GLY A 522 20.81 8.94 35.28
N ASN A 523 20.18 10.11 35.07
CA ASN A 523 18.73 10.23 34.89
C ASN A 523 18.21 9.74 33.52
N PHE A 524 18.99 8.90 32.82
CA PHE A 524 18.61 8.34 31.54
C PHE A 524 17.28 7.60 31.60
N LEU A 525 17.07 6.75 32.61
CA LEU A 525 15.84 5.98 32.80
C LEU A 525 14.60 6.87 32.97
N GLU A 526 14.71 7.98 33.70
CA GLU A 526 13.60 8.92 33.95
C GLU A 526 13.18 9.66 32.66
N LYS A 527 14.16 10.08 31.85
CA LYS A 527 13.94 10.69 30.52
C LYS A 527 13.45 9.68 29.48
N TRP A 528 13.75 8.40 29.67
CA TRP A 528 13.46 7.31 28.74
C TRP A 528 12.04 6.75 28.86
N LYS A 529 11.48 6.63 30.07
CA LYS A 529 10.13 6.05 30.31
C LYS A 529 8.98 6.84 29.67
N GLN A 530 9.25 8.04 29.15
CA GLN A 530 8.27 8.91 28.52
C GLN A 530 8.41 8.83 27.00
N ALA A 531 7.70 7.90 26.37
CA ALA A 531 7.64 7.81 24.91
C ALA A 531 6.80 8.98 24.36
N GLY A 532 7.38 9.74 23.42
CA GLY A 532 6.71 10.81 22.67
C GLY A 532 5.98 10.28 21.44
N ASN A 533 4.99 11.01 20.93
CA ASN A 533 4.25 10.65 19.71
C ASN A 533 4.86 11.18 18.41
N ALA A 534 5.85 12.07 18.56
CA ALA A 534 6.79 12.41 17.52
C ALA A 534 8.11 11.70 17.82
N LEU A 535 8.91 11.46 16.78
CA LEU A 535 10.34 11.27 16.96
C LEU A 535 10.86 12.54 17.66
N ASP A 536 11.03 12.48 18.98
CA ASP A 536 11.47 13.61 19.78
C ASP A 536 12.99 13.70 19.68
N PHE A 537 13.45 14.47 18.70
CA PHE A 537 14.87 14.83 18.52
C PHE A 537 15.35 15.83 19.57
N GLY A 538 14.61 16.00 20.67
CA GLY A 538 14.97 16.87 21.78
C GLY A 538 16.46 16.76 22.05
N LYS A 539 17.16 17.89 21.84
CA LYS A 539 18.62 17.99 21.81
C LYS A 539 19.22 17.33 23.05
N PHE A 540 19.50 16.04 22.98
CA PHE A 540 20.40 15.45 23.95
C PHE A 540 21.77 15.94 23.53
N SER A 541 22.23 16.94 24.29
CA SER A 541 23.57 17.47 24.21
C SER A 541 24.55 16.36 24.58
N MET A 542 24.88 15.48 23.62
CA MET A 542 26.21 14.87 23.61
C MET A 542 27.28 15.95 23.35
N GLN A 543 26.81 17.12 22.90
CA GLN A 543 27.46 18.40 22.68
C GLN A 543 28.25 18.94 23.90
N ASP A 544 27.77 18.79 25.15
CA ASP A 544 28.47 19.31 26.34
C ASP A 544 29.79 18.56 26.68
N TYR A 545 29.94 17.33 26.18
CA TYR A 545 31.06 16.44 26.52
C TYR A 545 31.91 16.00 25.33
N TRP A 546 31.34 15.78 24.14
CA TRP A 546 32.12 15.41 22.96
C TRP A 546 33.02 16.55 22.48
N GLY A 547 32.52 17.79 22.50
CA GLY A 547 33.28 19.00 22.16
C GLY A 547 34.47 19.27 23.11
N LYS A 548 34.44 18.72 24.33
CA LYS A 548 35.55 18.79 25.29
C LYS A 548 36.55 17.63 25.18
N LEU A 549 36.19 16.52 24.56
CA LEU A 549 36.94 15.25 24.64
C LEU A 549 37.39 14.68 23.29
N GLY A 550 36.87 15.15 22.15
CA GLY A 550 37.06 14.49 20.85
C GLY A 550 37.72 15.28 19.72
N GLY A 551 38.03 16.56 19.89
CA GLY A 551 38.60 17.40 18.83
C GLY A 551 39.96 18.00 19.20
N ILE A 552 41.02 17.54 18.53
CA ILE A 552 42.30 18.24 18.36
C ILE A 552 43.08 18.55 19.66
N ARG A 553 43.62 17.50 20.31
CA ARG A 553 44.99 17.53 20.90
C ARG A 553 45.78 16.23 20.68
N GLY A 554 45.34 15.40 19.72
CA GLY A 554 45.95 14.12 19.40
C GLY A 554 47.00 14.14 18.28
N TYR A 555 47.04 15.21 17.47
CA TYR A 555 47.86 15.26 16.25
C TYR A 555 49.05 16.25 16.28
N GLU A 556 49.54 16.61 17.47
CA GLU A 556 50.87 17.25 17.63
C GLU A 556 51.85 16.41 18.46
N GLY A 557 51.54 15.13 18.71
CA GLY A 557 52.34 14.28 19.60
C GLY A 557 53.43 13.43 18.95
N ALA A 558 53.37 13.20 17.63
CA ALA A 558 54.29 12.29 16.96
C ALA A 558 54.66 12.82 15.56
N ILE A 559 55.97 12.86 15.31
CA ILE A 559 56.67 13.19 14.06
C ILE A 559 56.88 14.70 13.76
N SER A 560 57.77 15.33 14.53
CA SER A 560 58.68 16.34 13.96
C SER A 560 60.14 16.00 14.29
N GLY A 561 60.62 14.88 13.75
CA GLY A 561 62.05 14.62 13.61
C GLY A 561 62.42 14.71 12.14
N GLY A 562 62.95 15.85 11.68
CA GLY A 562 63.57 15.95 10.35
C GLY A 562 63.41 17.25 9.55
N VAL A 563 64.03 18.33 10.03
CA VAL A 563 64.71 19.45 9.31
C VAL A 563 64.10 20.09 8.03
N ILE A 564 63.75 21.38 8.13
CA ILE A 564 64.26 22.58 7.40
C ILE A 564 63.10 23.58 7.14
N GLY A 565 63.20 24.79 7.72
CA GLY A 565 62.42 25.98 7.31
C GLY A 565 61.68 26.65 8.47
N GLY A 566 62.22 27.76 9.00
CA GLY A 566 61.86 28.28 10.31
C GLY A 566 60.60 29.15 10.40
N THR A 567 59.95 29.10 11.57
CA THR A 567 59.66 30.24 12.47
C THR A 567 59.09 29.67 13.78
N ILE A 568 59.70 30.02 14.91
CA ILE A 568 59.35 29.55 16.26
C ILE A 568 58.22 30.44 16.81
N ALA A 569 57.10 29.84 17.19
CA ALA A 569 56.12 30.41 18.11
C ALA A 569 55.95 29.47 19.31
N LEU A 570 56.31 29.99 20.50
CA LEU A 570 56.26 29.37 21.83
C LEU A 570 54.80 29.29 22.34
N VAL A 571 54.40 28.34 23.20
CA VAL A 571 54.38 28.35 24.70
C VAL A 571 53.60 27.06 25.12
N GLY A 572 53.77 26.31 26.23
CA GLY A 572 54.45 26.40 27.53
C GLY A 572 54.33 25.01 28.22
N LEU A 573 55.08 24.57 29.22
CA LEU A 573 55.21 25.08 30.60
C LEU A 573 56.47 24.47 31.30
N GLY A 574 57.52 24.15 30.56
CA GLY A 574 58.80 23.65 31.12
C GLY A 574 59.99 24.62 30.98
N MET A 575 59.82 25.72 30.25
CA MET A 575 60.92 26.58 29.79
C MET A 575 61.11 27.88 30.60
N VAL A 576 60.52 28.02 31.80
CA VAL A 576 60.89 29.15 32.68
C VAL A 576 62.33 28.95 33.21
N ALA A 577 62.81 27.71 33.30
CA ALA A 577 64.20 27.43 33.65
C ALA A 577 65.18 27.59 32.47
N TYR A 578 64.74 27.42 31.22
CA TYR A 578 65.65 27.39 30.07
C TYR A 578 65.99 28.81 29.54
N VAL A 579 65.05 29.75 29.59
CA VAL A 579 65.31 31.15 29.21
C VAL A 579 66.18 31.85 30.25
N ALA A 580 65.99 31.54 31.55
CA ALA A 580 66.87 32.04 32.61
C ALA A 580 68.31 31.47 32.52
N ILE A 581 68.48 30.25 32.00
CA ILE A 581 69.82 29.66 31.78
C ILE A 581 70.47 30.22 30.51
N LEU A 582 69.72 30.50 29.44
CA LEU A 582 70.29 31.15 28.24
C LEU A 582 70.66 32.62 28.47
N GLU A 583 69.91 33.36 29.30
CA GLU A 583 70.31 34.71 29.73
C GLU A 583 71.51 34.69 30.72
N ALA A 584 71.67 33.62 31.50
CA ALA A 584 72.87 33.42 32.34
C ALA A 584 74.12 33.00 31.55
N ILE A 585 73.97 32.45 30.34
CA ILE A 585 75.09 32.13 29.44
C ILE A 585 75.40 33.30 28.49
N ALA A 586 74.46 34.21 28.25
CA ALA A 586 74.67 35.40 27.41
C ALA A 586 75.34 36.59 28.14
N ALA A 587 75.44 36.57 29.48
CA ALA A 587 76.03 37.65 30.26
C ALA A 587 77.44 37.36 30.82
N PRO A 588 78.30 36.61 30.11
CA PRO A 588 79.65 37.15 29.86
C PRO A 588 80.29 36.62 28.56
N VAL A 589 79.82 37.05 27.38
CA VAL A 589 80.59 36.90 26.11
C VAL A 589 81.17 38.23 25.62
N LEU A 590 80.89 39.36 26.26
CA LEU A 590 81.41 40.67 25.82
C LEU A 590 82.62 41.24 26.57
N VAL A 591 83.22 40.54 27.55
CA VAL A 591 84.52 40.98 28.08
C VAL A 591 85.41 39.78 28.37
N SER A 592 86.32 39.46 27.44
CA SER A 592 87.75 39.20 27.75
C SER A 592 88.48 38.55 26.58
N ALA A 593 88.76 39.35 25.54
CA ALA A 593 89.94 39.10 24.72
C ALA A 593 91.21 39.46 25.54
N SER A 594 91.58 38.68 26.58
CA SER A 594 92.93 38.78 27.22
C SER A 594 93.26 37.83 28.41
N ILE A 595 92.75 36.58 28.56
CA ILE A 595 93.37 35.59 29.51
C ILE A 595 93.31 34.14 28.99
N PRO A 596 94.43 33.40 28.78
CA PRO A 596 94.42 32.14 28.03
C PRO A 596 94.05 30.83 28.76
N VAL A 597 93.65 30.81 30.05
CA VAL A 597 93.50 29.51 30.77
C VAL A 597 92.23 29.38 31.64
N ILE A 598 91.55 30.47 32.01
CA ILE A 598 90.43 30.42 32.98
C ILE A 598 89.04 30.43 32.31
N GLY A 599 88.92 30.97 31.09
CA GLY A 599 87.64 31.07 30.37
C GLY A 599 87.01 29.71 30.00
N TRP A 600 87.83 28.71 29.65
CA TRP A 600 87.35 27.36 29.30
C TRP A 600 86.80 26.59 30.50
N VAL A 601 87.29 26.84 31.71
CA VAL A 601 86.82 26.18 32.94
C VAL A 601 85.45 26.71 33.36
N ILE A 602 85.23 28.02 33.27
CA ILE A 602 83.93 28.63 33.60
C ILE A 602 82.87 28.25 32.56
N ALA A 603 83.23 28.23 31.27
CA ALA A 603 82.35 27.72 30.22
C ALA A 603 82.03 26.23 30.41
N ALA A 604 83.02 25.39 30.76
CA ALA A 604 82.80 23.98 31.04
C ALA A 604 81.92 23.75 32.28
N ILE A 605 82.11 24.51 33.37
CA ILE A 605 81.26 24.46 34.57
C ILE A 605 79.82 24.91 34.23
N GLY A 606 79.66 25.98 33.44
CA GLY A 606 78.35 26.43 32.96
C GLY A 606 77.64 25.36 32.12
N VAL A 607 78.36 24.68 31.23
CA VAL A 607 77.84 23.56 30.43
C VAL A 607 77.52 22.35 31.32
N ILE A 608 78.32 22.05 32.35
CA ILE A 608 78.06 20.96 33.29
C ILE A 608 76.84 21.26 34.17
N ILE A 609 76.68 22.49 34.67
CA ILE A 609 75.51 22.90 35.45
C ILE A 609 74.25 22.90 34.57
N ALA A 610 74.35 23.36 33.32
CA ALA A 610 73.25 23.28 32.34
C ALA A 610 72.91 21.81 32.02
N ALA A 611 73.90 20.95 31.80
CA ALA A 611 73.69 19.52 31.56
C ALA A 611 73.10 18.80 32.79
N LEU A 612 73.55 19.14 34.00
CA LEU A 612 73.01 18.61 35.26
C LEU A 612 71.58 19.12 35.50
N THR A 613 71.29 20.40 35.28
CA THR A 613 69.91 20.92 35.41
C THR A 613 68.98 20.33 34.35
N ILE A 614 69.42 20.14 33.11
CA ILE A 614 68.66 19.41 32.09
C ILE A 614 68.46 17.94 32.52
N ALA A 615 69.48 17.27 33.06
CA ALA A 615 69.36 15.92 33.59
C ALA A 615 68.44 15.81 34.84
N PHE A 616 68.40 16.85 35.69
CA PHE A 616 67.53 16.96 36.88
C PHE A 616 66.09 17.38 36.55
N THR A 617 65.85 18.02 35.40
CA THR A 617 64.53 18.57 35.02
C THR A 617 63.86 17.85 33.87
N TRP A 618 64.58 17.09 33.04
CA TRP A 618 63.98 16.30 31.96
C TRP A 618 63.15 15.15 32.53
N PRO A 619 61.82 15.14 32.30
CA PRO A 619 60.96 14.07 32.78
C PRO A 619 61.23 12.77 32.00
N GLU A 620 61.15 11.64 32.71
CA GLU A 620 60.95 10.35 32.05
C GLU A 620 59.48 10.28 31.64
N THR A 621 59.20 10.04 30.36
CA THR A 621 57.84 10.00 29.82
C THR A 621 57.54 8.66 29.17
N GLU A 622 56.30 8.17 29.32
CA GLU A 622 55.78 6.99 28.63
C GLU A 622 54.34 7.21 28.17
N ASP A 623 53.94 6.56 27.08
CA ASP A 623 52.55 6.52 26.64
C ASP A 623 51.87 5.30 27.27
N ARG A 624 50.68 5.51 27.83
CA ARG A 624 49.83 4.44 28.37
C ARG A 624 48.54 4.37 27.57
N THR A 625 48.22 3.19 27.04
CA THR A 625 46.97 2.95 26.31
C THR A 625 45.82 2.75 27.28
N VAL A 626 44.70 3.38 26.97
CA VAL A 626 43.39 3.17 27.60
C VAL A 626 42.44 2.73 26.49
N THR A 627 41.82 1.58 26.68
CA THR A 627 40.89 0.99 25.71
C THR A 627 39.49 1.00 26.29
N VAL A 628 38.53 1.56 25.55
CA VAL A 628 37.10 1.40 25.83
C VAL A 628 36.54 0.43 24.81
N THR A 629 36.12 -0.73 25.28
CA THR A 629 35.58 -1.81 24.45
C THR A 629 34.07 -1.69 24.41
N CYS A 630 33.52 -1.68 23.19
CA CYS A 630 32.09 -1.71 22.90
C CYS A 630 31.74 -3.12 22.40
N GLN A 631 30.86 -3.80 23.13
CA GLN A 631 30.40 -5.16 22.84
C GLN A 631 28.86 -5.18 22.79
N PRO A 632 28.25 -6.21 22.17
CA PRO A 632 26.81 -6.37 22.21
C PRO A 632 26.29 -6.39 23.65
N TRP A 633 25.13 -5.77 23.84
CA TRP A 633 24.43 -5.77 25.11
C TRP A 633 24.10 -7.20 25.56
N GLN A 634 24.01 -7.45 26.87
CA GLN A 634 23.65 -8.76 27.40
C GLN A 634 22.38 -8.68 28.25
N PRO A 635 21.47 -9.67 28.15
CA PRO A 635 20.24 -9.66 28.90
C PRO A 635 20.44 -9.86 30.40
N PRO A 636 19.50 -9.38 31.24
CA PRO A 636 19.51 -9.66 32.66
C PRO A 636 19.58 -11.18 32.94
N PRO A 637 20.23 -11.61 34.04
CA PRO A 637 20.27 -13.03 34.38
C PRO A 637 18.87 -13.58 34.69
N GLY A 638 18.63 -14.86 34.34
CA GLY A 638 17.36 -15.55 34.61
C GLY A 638 16.30 -15.33 33.53
N GLY A 639 15.03 -15.55 33.89
CA GLY A 639 13.87 -15.45 32.98
C GLY A 639 12.55 -15.10 33.69
N ASP A 640 12.63 -14.42 34.84
CA ASP A 640 11.44 -14.10 35.65
C ASP A 640 10.46 -13.14 34.96
N ASP A 641 10.92 -12.45 33.92
CA ASP A 641 10.16 -11.44 33.19
C ASP A 641 9.67 -11.92 31.81
N CYS A 642 9.93 -13.16 31.38
CA CYS A 642 9.58 -13.60 30.02
C CYS A 642 8.09 -13.42 29.72
N SER A 643 7.21 -13.72 30.69
CA SER A 643 5.76 -13.55 30.54
C SER A 643 5.31 -12.10 30.31
N LYS A 644 6.15 -11.12 30.62
CA LYS A 644 5.85 -9.70 30.37
C LYS A 644 5.89 -9.32 28.90
N CYS A 645 6.41 -10.20 28.04
CA CYS A 645 6.33 -9.99 26.59
C CYS A 645 4.87 -9.95 26.12
N ASP A 646 4.03 -10.77 26.75
CA ASP A 646 2.66 -11.07 26.28
C ASP A 646 1.58 -10.33 27.10
N GLU A 647 1.97 -9.56 28.14
CA GLU A 647 1.03 -8.80 28.99
C GLU A 647 0.28 -7.69 28.23
N ASN A 648 0.83 -7.21 27.11
CA ASN A 648 0.23 -6.14 26.33
C ASN A 648 -0.26 -6.65 24.96
N PRO A 649 -1.58 -6.83 24.76
CA PRO A 649 -2.13 -7.35 23.50
C PRO A 649 -1.93 -6.38 22.33
N MET A 650 -1.71 -5.09 22.59
CA MET A 650 -1.44 -4.08 21.57
C MET A 650 0.05 -3.97 21.21
N LYS A 651 0.93 -4.73 21.88
CA LYS A 651 2.38 -4.76 21.61
C LYS A 651 2.84 -6.21 21.53
N PRO A 652 2.49 -6.93 20.44
CA PRO A 652 2.71 -8.37 20.32
C PRO A 652 4.17 -8.74 20.52
N CYS A 653 4.39 -9.88 21.17
CA CYS A 653 5.72 -10.39 21.40
C CYS A 653 6.41 -10.79 20.08
N SER A 654 7.73 -10.79 20.10
CA SER A 654 8.60 -11.25 19.02
C SER A 654 9.87 -11.81 19.62
N GLU A 655 10.66 -12.55 18.85
CA GLU A 655 11.91 -13.12 19.37
C GLU A 655 12.83 -12.04 19.94
N TYR A 656 12.99 -10.93 19.22
CA TYR A 656 13.85 -9.82 19.66
C TYR A 656 13.42 -9.24 21.01
N ARG A 657 12.11 -8.99 21.18
CA ARG A 657 11.52 -8.53 22.45
C ARG A 657 11.77 -9.54 23.55
N CYS A 658 11.42 -10.80 23.30
CA CYS A 658 11.52 -11.88 24.27
C CYS A 658 12.95 -12.07 24.78
N ARG A 659 13.93 -12.10 23.87
CA ARG A 659 15.35 -12.28 24.20
C ARG A 659 15.92 -11.14 25.03
N SER A 660 15.31 -9.95 24.99
CA SER A 660 15.72 -8.80 25.80
C SER A 660 15.26 -8.88 27.27
N LEU A 661 14.32 -9.78 27.61
CA LEU A 661 13.73 -9.84 28.95
C LEU A 661 14.59 -10.57 29.97
N GLY A 662 15.40 -11.53 29.52
CA GLY A 662 16.30 -12.31 30.36
C GLY A 662 17.09 -13.35 29.58
N ALA A 663 18.21 -13.79 30.14
CA ALA A 663 19.10 -14.78 29.52
C ALA A 663 18.42 -16.14 29.23
N ASN A 664 17.41 -16.50 30.01
CA ASN A 664 16.62 -17.72 29.82
C ASN A 664 15.34 -17.49 28.99
N CYS A 665 15.05 -16.27 28.54
CA CYS A 665 13.83 -16.05 27.77
C CYS A 665 13.97 -16.60 26.35
N ARG A 666 12.97 -17.37 25.90
CA ARG A 666 12.89 -17.97 24.56
C ARG A 666 11.53 -17.73 23.96
N PHE A 667 11.54 -17.43 22.67
CA PHE A 667 10.35 -17.24 21.87
C PHE A 667 9.99 -18.55 21.20
N ILE A 668 8.72 -18.90 21.20
CA ILE A 668 8.22 -20.09 20.52
C ILE A 668 7.96 -19.72 19.07
N ALA A 669 8.94 -19.98 18.21
CA ALA A 669 8.87 -19.61 16.79
C ALA A 669 7.72 -20.32 16.06
N GLU A 670 7.35 -21.53 16.49
CA GLU A 670 6.24 -22.30 15.95
C GLU A 670 4.89 -21.61 16.10
N ASN A 671 4.75 -20.68 17.05
CA ASN A 671 3.53 -19.91 17.27
C ASN A 671 3.51 -18.58 16.49
N GLU A 672 4.56 -18.23 15.74
CA GLU A 672 4.64 -16.94 15.03
C GLU A 672 3.54 -16.79 13.96
N GLY A 673 2.81 -15.67 14.00
CA GLY A 673 1.75 -15.36 13.04
C GLY A 673 0.40 -16.01 13.37
N THR A 674 0.28 -16.69 14.52
CA THR A 674 -0.94 -17.40 14.93
C THR A 674 -1.79 -16.59 15.91
N GLY A 675 -1.28 -15.46 16.43
CA GLY A 675 -1.89 -14.75 17.56
C GLY A 675 -1.63 -15.42 18.92
N ARG A 676 -0.77 -16.45 18.96
CA ARG A 676 -0.32 -17.16 20.18
C ARG A 676 1.19 -17.00 20.41
N GLU A 677 1.78 -15.95 19.85
CA GLU A 677 3.18 -15.60 20.08
C GLU A 677 3.42 -15.52 21.59
N THR A 678 4.40 -16.26 22.10
CA THR A 678 4.62 -16.34 23.55
C THR A 678 6.11 -16.39 23.87
N CYS A 679 6.48 -15.67 24.92
CA CYS A 679 7.83 -15.68 25.48
C CYS A 679 7.85 -16.47 26.79
N ILE A 680 8.67 -17.52 26.83
CA ILE A 680 8.76 -18.44 27.97
C ILE A 680 10.11 -18.34 28.67
N ASN A 681 10.12 -18.71 29.94
CA ASN A 681 11.35 -18.90 30.70
C ASN A 681 11.89 -20.31 30.45
N ALA A 682 12.74 -20.44 29.44
CA ALA A 682 13.44 -21.66 29.09
C ALA A 682 14.62 -21.91 30.03
N ASN A 683 14.35 -22.44 31.21
CA ASN A 683 15.42 -22.82 32.13
C ASN A 683 16.16 -24.04 31.55
N PRO A 684 17.47 -23.96 31.24
CA PRO A 684 18.22 -25.09 30.66
C PRO A 684 18.35 -26.32 31.58
N LYS A 685 17.83 -26.22 32.82
CA LYS A 685 17.80 -27.30 33.81
C LYS A 685 16.40 -27.88 34.02
N ASP A 686 15.39 -27.39 33.29
CA ASP A 686 14.09 -28.06 33.33
C ASP A 686 14.20 -29.44 32.68
N VAL A 687 13.79 -30.45 33.43
CA VAL A 687 13.83 -31.86 33.05
C VAL A 687 12.53 -32.54 33.43
N GLU A 688 11.53 -31.81 33.94
CA GLU A 688 10.22 -32.37 34.26
C GLU A 688 9.27 -32.20 33.07
N LYS A 689 8.24 -33.06 33.01
CA LYS A 689 7.22 -32.98 31.96
C LYS A 689 6.09 -32.03 32.42
N PRO A 690 5.35 -31.40 31.49
CA PRO A 690 4.22 -30.56 31.83
C PRO A 690 3.18 -31.29 32.71
N VAL A 691 2.75 -30.63 33.78
CA VAL A 691 1.73 -31.09 34.73
C VAL A 691 0.35 -30.75 34.22
N ILE A 692 -0.45 -31.77 33.93
CA ILE A 692 -1.79 -31.65 33.36
C ILE A 692 -2.87 -31.59 34.46
N LYS A 693 -3.82 -30.65 34.33
CA LYS A 693 -5.01 -30.49 35.19
C LYS A 693 -6.29 -30.34 34.34
N PRO A 694 -7.48 -30.60 34.91
CA PRO A 694 -8.74 -30.31 34.20
C PRO A 694 -8.88 -28.81 33.93
N HIS A 695 -9.45 -28.43 32.78
CA HIS A 695 -9.85 -27.07 32.48
C HIS A 695 -11.38 -26.99 32.33
N PRO A 696 -12.14 -26.76 33.43
CA PRO A 696 -13.60 -26.86 33.42
C PRO A 696 -14.29 -25.85 32.50
N GLU A 697 -13.68 -24.69 32.26
CA GLU A 697 -14.22 -23.66 31.37
C GLU A 697 -14.29 -24.11 29.91
N SER A 698 -13.53 -25.13 29.52
CA SER A 698 -13.61 -25.73 28.18
C SER A 698 -14.76 -26.73 28.04
N LEU A 699 -15.44 -27.11 29.12
CA LEU A 699 -16.57 -28.05 29.02
C LEU A 699 -17.74 -27.35 28.33
N LYS A 700 -18.16 -27.88 27.18
CA LYS A 700 -19.38 -27.46 26.50
C LYS A 700 -20.11 -28.65 25.92
N VAL A 701 -21.35 -28.88 26.34
CA VAL A 701 -22.19 -29.97 25.82
C VAL A 701 -23.34 -29.35 25.03
N VAL A 702 -23.38 -29.62 23.74
CA VAL A 702 -24.43 -29.14 22.84
C VAL A 702 -25.19 -30.34 22.29
N SER A 703 -26.49 -30.40 22.59
CA SER A 703 -27.41 -31.39 22.04
C SER A 703 -28.58 -30.67 21.40
N LYS A 704 -28.99 -31.08 20.19
CA LYS A 704 -30.08 -30.43 19.43
C LYS A 704 -29.88 -28.92 19.23
N ARG A 705 -28.62 -28.49 19.00
CA ARG A 705 -28.21 -27.07 18.90
C ARG A 705 -28.42 -26.24 20.17
N ASN A 706 -28.85 -26.85 21.28
CA ASN A 706 -28.99 -26.21 22.57
C ASN A 706 -27.76 -26.48 23.43
N ASP A 707 -27.24 -25.43 24.05
CA ASP A 707 -26.21 -25.56 25.08
C ASP A 707 -26.84 -26.11 26.37
N ILE A 708 -26.48 -27.34 26.71
CA ILE A 708 -26.95 -28.05 27.91
C ILE A 708 -25.82 -28.25 28.93
N THR A 709 -24.71 -27.53 28.79
CA THR A 709 -23.49 -27.66 29.61
C THR A 709 -23.78 -27.61 31.12
N GLN A 710 -24.74 -26.78 31.53
CA GLN A 710 -25.12 -26.62 32.95
C GLN A 710 -25.61 -27.90 33.63
N GLN A 711 -25.95 -28.95 32.85
CA GLN A 711 -26.40 -30.25 33.37
C GLN A 711 -25.23 -31.19 33.73
N TYR A 712 -23.99 -30.79 33.41
CA TYR A 712 -22.81 -31.64 33.53
C TYR A 712 -21.80 -31.10 34.53
N THR A 713 -21.03 -32.02 35.11
CA THR A 713 -19.97 -31.73 36.08
C THR A 713 -18.73 -32.58 35.78
N ILE A 714 -17.57 -32.08 36.19
CA ILE A 714 -16.30 -32.80 36.12
C ILE A 714 -15.95 -33.35 37.49
N SER A 715 -15.64 -34.65 37.55
CA SER A 715 -15.11 -35.31 38.74
C SER A 715 -13.69 -35.79 38.51
N SER A 716 -12.73 -35.40 39.37
CA SER A 716 -11.35 -35.87 39.27
C SER A 716 -11.22 -37.36 39.52
N THR A 717 -10.31 -38.01 38.78
CA THR A 717 -9.88 -39.40 38.98
C THR A 717 -8.37 -39.40 39.33
N PRO A 718 -7.80 -40.51 39.82
CA PRO A 718 -6.36 -40.59 40.12
C PRO A 718 -5.44 -40.32 38.92
N SER A 719 -5.96 -40.48 37.70
CA SER A 719 -5.19 -40.35 36.46
C SER A 719 -5.80 -39.33 35.49
N GLY A 720 -6.79 -38.54 35.91
CA GLY A 720 -7.40 -37.51 35.08
C GLY A 720 -8.75 -37.03 35.57
N TYR A 721 -9.77 -37.01 34.70
CA TYR A 721 -11.13 -36.66 35.11
C TYR A 721 -12.22 -37.34 34.29
N LYS A 722 -13.43 -37.34 34.84
CA LYS A 722 -14.65 -37.88 34.23
C LYS A 722 -15.75 -36.82 34.13
N ILE A 723 -16.47 -36.78 33.00
CA ILE A 723 -17.66 -35.94 32.81
C ILE A 723 -18.91 -36.75 33.19
N ASN A 724 -19.78 -36.19 34.03
CA ASN A 724 -21.02 -36.81 34.51
C ASN A 724 -22.20 -35.82 34.49
N PRO A 725 -23.46 -36.27 34.33
CA PRO A 725 -23.92 -37.64 34.08
C PRO A 725 -23.66 -38.09 32.63
N GLU A 726 -24.25 -39.20 32.17
CA GLU A 726 -24.13 -39.67 30.78
C GLU A 726 -24.52 -38.56 29.79
N VAL A 727 -23.71 -38.37 28.75
CA VAL A 727 -23.88 -37.35 27.71
C VAL A 727 -24.86 -37.87 26.64
N PRO A 728 -25.79 -37.07 26.12
CA PRO A 728 -26.70 -37.53 25.07
C PRO A 728 -25.96 -38.09 23.87
N ALA A 729 -26.45 -39.21 23.33
CA ALA A 729 -26.03 -39.67 22.02
C ALA A 729 -26.25 -38.56 20.97
N PHE A 730 -25.45 -38.60 19.90
CA PHE A 730 -25.50 -37.64 18.77
C PHE A 730 -25.24 -36.17 19.15
N SER A 731 -24.71 -35.93 20.36
CA SER A 731 -24.35 -34.58 20.82
C SER A 731 -22.89 -34.23 20.55
N LYS A 732 -22.58 -32.94 20.67
CA LYS A 732 -21.25 -32.36 20.56
C LYS A 732 -20.73 -32.04 21.96
N VAL A 733 -19.54 -32.55 22.30
CA VAL A 733 -18.88 -32.28 23.58
C VAL A 733 -17.52 -31.63 23.34
N SER A 734 -17.31 -30.46 23.94
CA SER A 734 -16.00 -29.83 24.05
C SER A 734 -15.50 -30.00 25.46
N PHE A 735 -14.21 -30.25 25.63
CA PHE A 735 -13.56 -30.40 26.91
C PHE A 735 -12.07 -30.09 26.78
N GLY A 736 -11.37 -29.87 27.89
CA GLY A 736 -9.98 -29.47 27.84
C GLY A 736 -9.17 -29.75 29.09
N ILE A 737 -7.88 -29.48 28.97
CA ILE A 737 -6.87 -29.55 30.00
C ILE A 737 -6.12 -28.22 30.09
N GLN A 738 -5.49 -27.99 31.23
CA GLN A 738 -4.57 -26.90 31.45
C GLN A 738 -3.25 -27.45 31.97
N THR A 739 -2.13 -26.99 31.41
CA THR A 739 -0.77 -27.31 31.84
C THR A 739 -0.20 -26.18 32.69
N ASN A 740 0.84 -26.48 33.48
CA ASN A 740 1.54 -25.47 34.27
C ASN A 740 2.51 -24.59 33.46
N GLU A 741 2.74 -24.95 32.19
CA GLU A 741 3.64 -24.27 31.26
C GLU A 741 3.15 -24.49 29.81
N PRO A 742 3.51 -23.60 28.87
CA PRO A 742 3.19 -23.79 27.46
C PRO A 742 3.76 -25.11 26.94
N SER A 743 2.89 -25.94 26.39
CA SER A 743 3.21 -27.30 26.00
C SER A 743 2.48 -27.69 24.72
N GLN A 744 2.95 -28.73 24.05
CA GLN A 744 2.25 -29.31 22.93
C GLN A 744 1.63 -30.63 23.37
N CYS A 745 0.30 -30.70 23.34
CA CYS A 745 -0.44 -31.86 23.84
C CYS A 745 -1.03 -32.68 22.70
N TYR A 746 -0.90 -33.99 22.81
CA TYR A 746 -1.50 -34.96 21.91
C TYR A 746 -2.32 -35.99 22.69
N TYR A 747 -3.29 -36.56 22.02
CA TYR A 747 -4.13 -37.63 22.53
C TYR A 747 -4.17 -38.84 21.59
N THR A 748 -4.56 -39.97 22.17
CA THR A 748 -4.97 -41.18 21.45
C THR A 748 -6.18 -41.79 22.14
N THR A 749 -7.00 -42.52 21.39
CA THR A 749 -8.13 -43.31 21.92
C THR A 749 -7.77 -44.79 22.03
N GLU A 750 -6.60 -45.20 21.53
CA GLU A 750 -6.14 -46.59 21.60
C GLU A 750 -5.50 -46.89 22.95
N PHE A 751 -5.91 -47.98 23.58
CA PHE A 751 -5.30 -48.44 24.82
C PHE A 751 -3.98 -49.19 24.57
N LYS A 752 -2.92 -48.81 25.29
CA LYS A 752 -1.65 -49.54 25.41
C LYS A 752 -1.23 -49.68 26.87
N ASP A 753 -0.52 -50.76 27.19
CA ASP A 753 0.06 -50.97 28.53
C ASP A 753 1.18 -49.96 28.85
N LYS A 754 1.85 -49.43 27.82
CA LYS A 754 2.89 -48.40 27.91
C LYS A 754 2.83 -47.53 26.66
N TYR A 755 3.01 -46.22 26.84
CA TYR A 755 3.00 -45.23 25.76
C TYR A 755 4.36 -44.55 25.65
N LEU A 756 4.85 -44.36 24.43
CA LEU A 756 5.84 -43.35 24.10
C LEU A 756 5.11 -42.10 23.58
N PHE A 757 5.75 -40.93 23.60
CA PHE A 757 5.11 -39.71 23.09
C PHE A 757 4.72 -39.83 21.60
N THR A 758 5.46 -40.61 20.82
CA THR A 758 5.15 -40.89 19.41
C THR A 758 3.90 -41.74 19.19
N ASP A 759 3.34 -42.34 20.24
CA ASP A 759 2.08 -43.12 20.15
C ASP A 759 0.83 -42.21 20.15
N TYR A 760 0.96 -40.94 20.52
CA TYR A 760 -0.13 -39.98 20.54
C TYR A 760 -0.17 -39.26 19.19
N THR A 761 -1.20 -39.54 18.39
CA THR A 761 -1.24 -39.14 16.98
C THR A 761 -2.10 -37.91 16.72
N SER A 762 -2.99 -37.56 17.64
CA SER A 762 -3.98 -36.48 17.45
C SER A 762 -3.64 -35.27 18.33
N PRO A 763 -3.42 -34.07 17.79
CA PRO A 763 -3.13 -32.88 18.59
C PRO A 763 -4.36 -32.39 19.38
N MET A 764 -4.14 -31.65 20.48
CA MET A 764 -5.19 -30.94 21.22
C MET A 764 -4.90 -29.43 21.26
N PRO A 765 -5.70 -28.55 20.60
CA PRO A 765 -6.50 -28.70 19.38
C PRO A 765 -5.68 -28.64 18.07
N ASP A 766 -4.43 -28.19 18.15
CA ASP A 766 -3.50 -28.01 17.05
C ASP A 766 -2.07 -28.30 17.50
N THR A 767 -1.10 -28.08 16.62
CA THR A 767 0.31 -28.37 16.89
C THR A 767 1.03 -27.23 17.61
N PHE A 768 0.35 -26.18 18.06
CA PHE A 768 0.98 -25.05 18.73
C PHE A 768 1.23 -25.32 20.21
N TYR A 769 2.12 -24.54 20.80
CA TYR A 769 2.40 -24.59 22.24
C TYR A 769 1.45 -23.65 22.97
N ASP A 770 0.69 -24.18 23.93
CA ASP A 770 -0.25 -23.40 24.75
C ASP A 770 -0.28 -23.95 26.18
N SER A 771 -0.83 -23.18 27.11
CA SER A 771 -1.13 -23.64 28.46
C SER A 771 -2.54 -24.23 28.58
N VAL A 772 -3.45 -23.91 27.65
CA VAL A 772 -4.81 -24.43 27.63
C VAL A 772 -5.05 -25.20 26.33
N HIS A 773 -5.44 -26.46 26.48
CA HIS A 773 -5.72 -27.33 25.34
C HIS A 773 -7.15 -27.83 25.41
N ASN A 774 -7.96 -27.48 24.43
CA ASN A 774 -9.30 -27.99 24.30
C ASN A 774 -9.43 -28.84 23.05
N ILE A 775 -10.38 -29.76 23.04
CA ILE A 775 -10.83 -30.45 21.85
C ILE A 775 -12.35 -30.51 21.85
N THR A 776 -12.90 -30.62 20.65
CA THR A 776 -14.32 -30.86 20.48
C THR A 776 -14.51 -32.18 19.77
N TYR A 777 -15.27 -33.07 20.41
CA TYR A 777 -15.65 -34.36 19.87
C TYR A 777 -17.14 -34.32 19.52
N ASN A 778 -17.44 -34.61 18.26
CA ASN A 778 -18.81 -34.62 17.74
C ASN A 778 -19.30 -36.06 17.59
N ASN A 779 -20.58 -36.22 17.25
CA ASN A 779 -21.12 -37.47 16.69
C ASN A 779 -20.99 -38.67 17.63
N LEU A 780 -21.29 -38.43 18.91
CA LEU A 780 -21.17 -39.46 19.93
C LEU A 780 -22.15 -40.61 19.70
N GLN A 781 -21.61 -41.80 19.48
CA GLN A 781 -22.36 -43.06 19.35
C GLN A 781 -23.18 -43.37 20.62
N PRO A 782 -24.38 -43.97 20.49
CA PRO A 782 -25.20 -44.36 21.64
C PRO A 782 -24.53 -45.45 22.49
N ASP A 783 -24.80 -45.43 23.81
CA ASP A 783 -24.31 -46.38 24.83
C ASP A 783 -22.80 -46.70 24.73
N THR A 784 -21.99 -45.68 24.45
CA THR A 784 -20.55 -45.83 24.17
C THR A 784 -19.71 -45.17 25.26
N GLU A 785 -18.66 -45.87 25.71
CA GLU A 785 -17.63 -45.31 26.61
C GLU A 785 -16.50 -44.66 25.79
N TYR A 786 -16.23 -43.39 26.06
CA TYR A 786 -15.14 -42.64 25.45
C TYR A 786 -14.00 -42.45 26.45
N LYS A 787 -12.77 -42.73 26.01
CA LYS A 787 -11.53 -42.53 26.77
C LYS A 787 -10.47 -41.89 25.90
N PHE A 788 -9.89 -40.81 26.40
CA PHE A 788 -8.82 -40.06 25.75
C PHE A 788 -7.58 -40.14 26.62
N TYR A 789 -6.51 -40.72 26.08
CA TYR A 789 -5.20 -40.81 26.72
C TYR A 789 -4.35 -39.64 26.22
N ILE A 790 -3.94 -38.76 27.12
CA ILE A 790 -3.30 -37.48 26.76
C ILE A 790 -1.90 -37.41 27.32
N ALA A 791 -0.98 -36.87 26.54
CA ALA A 791 0.37 -36.52 26.96
C ALA A 791 0.78 -35.18 26.36
N CYS A 792 1.61 -34.45 27.09
CA CYS A 792 2.14 -33.15 26.65
C CYS A 792 3.67 -33.15 26.74
N ARG A 793 4.31 -32.41 25.84
CA ARG A 793 5.75 -32.15 25.85
C ARG A 793 6.04 -30.66 25.91
N ASP A 794 7.20 -30.31 26.44
CA ASP A 794 7.69 -28.94 26.48
C ASP A 794 8.05 -28.44 25.06
N SER A 795 8.08 -27.13 24.92
CA SER A 795 8.69 -26.35 23.84
C SER A 795 10.16 -26.68 23.58
N GLN A 796 10.90 -27.08 24.61
CA GLN A 796 12.29 -27.47 24.47
C GLN A 796 12.46 -28.99 24.49
N PRO A 797 13.48 -29.52 23.78
CA PRO A 797 13.82 -30.94 23.86
C PRO A 797 14.17 -31.34 25.29
N ASN A 798 13.37 -32.24 25.88
CA ASN A 798 13.60 -32.75 27.22
C ASN A 798 14.27 -34.14 27.14
N PRO A 799 15.35 -34.41 27.90
CA PRO A 799 15.99 -35.74 27.92
C PRO A 799 15.04 -36.90 28.25
N LYS A 800 13.89 -36.64 28.89
CA LYS A 800 12.85 -37.63 29.21
C LYS A 800 11.80 -37.82 28.11
N ASP A 801 11.89 -37.13 26.97
CA ASP A 801 10.92 -37.27 25.87
C ASP A 801 10.93 -38.67 25.25
N ASP A 802 12.07 -39.37 25.33
CA ASP A 802 12.22 -40.77 24.88
C ASP A 802 11.77 -41.83 25.91
N GLU A 803 11.31 -41.42 27.10
CA GLU A 803 10.84 -42.32 28.16
C GLU A 803 9.32 -42.58 28.09
N TYR A 804 8.90 -43.74 28.63
CA TYR A 804 7.48 -44.09 28.73
C TYR A 804 6.67 -43.06 29.52
N VAL A 805 5.51 -42.68 28.99
CA VAL A 805 4.60 -41.67 29.56
C VAL A 805 3.42 -42.36 30.26
N THR A 806 3.05 -41.85 31.44
CA THR A 806 1.77 -42.19 32.06
C THR A 806 0.71 -41.20 31.54
N PRO A 807 -0.31 -41.65 30.79
CA PRO A 807 -1.27 -40.73 30.19
C PRO A 807 -2.20 -40.08 31.22
N TYR A 808 -2.58 -38.84 30.97
CA TYR A 808 -3.73 -38.20 31.60
C TYR A 808 -5.02 -38.67 30.90
N ILE A 809 -6.01 -39.12 31.65
CA ILE A 809 -7.20 -39.81 31.11
C ILE A 809 -8.45 -38.94 31.28
N ILE A 810 -9.07 -38.58 30.16
CA ILE A 810 -10.41 -37.98 30.14
C ILE A 810 -11.40 -39.05 29.71
N GLU A 811 -12.47 -39.24 30.48
CA GLU A 811 -13.49 -40.24 30.17
C GLU A 811 -14.93 -39.74 30.35
N PHE A 812 -15.84 -40.24 29.52
CA PHE A 812 -17.28 -40.05 29.67
C PHE A 812 -18.04 -41.17 28.96
N LYS A 813 -19.34 -41.27 29.21
CA LYS A 813 -20.23 -42.27 28.60
C LYS A 813 -21.44 -41.59 27.99
N THR A 814 -21.93 -42.10 26.88
CA THR A 814 -23.19 -41.66 26.29
C THR A 814 -24.41 -42.45 26.75
N ASP A 815 -25.57 -41.79 26.72
CA ASP A 815 -26.86 -42.44 26.89
C ASP A 815 -27.29 -43.24 25.63
N ASN A 816 -28.45 -43.90 25.69
CA ASN A 816 -29.00 -44.68 24.58
C ASN A 816 -30.20 -43.97 23.91
N SER A 817 -30.18 -42.64 23.81
CA SER A 817 -31.24 -41.86 23.18
C SER A 817 -31.31 -42.14 21.66
N PRO A 818 -32.51 -42.33 21.06
CA PRO A 818 -32.65 -42.48 19.62
C PRO A 818 -32.48 -41.14 18.90
N ASP A 819 -32.03 -41.21 17.65
CA ASP A 819 -31.99 -40.04 16.77
C ASP A 819 -33.39 -39.74 16.22
N LEU A 820 -33.84 -38.51 16.44
CA LEU A 820 -35.19 -38.01 16.11
C LEU A 820 -35.13 -36.70 15.34
N ASP A 821 -33.93 -36.21 15.01
CA ASP A 821 -33.76 -34.94 14.33
C ASP A 821 -33.63 -35.20 12.82
N VAL A 822 -34.03 -34.23 11.99
CA VAL A 822 -33.82 -34.33 10.54
C VAL A 822 -32.39 -33.89 10.20
N PRO A 823 -31.77 -34.40 9.12
CA PRO A 823 -30.45 -33.94 8.69
C PRO A 823 -30.43 -32.42 8.49
N TYR A 824 -29.42 -31.75 9.03
CA TYR A 824 -29.33 -30.29 8.94
C TYR A 824 -28.24 -29.85 7.95
N ILE A 825 -28.65 -29.20 6.86
CA ILE A 825 -27.70 -28.58 5.91
C ILE A 825 -27.15 -27.30 6.55
N VAL A 826 -25.90 -27.36 7.00
CA VAL A 826 -25.20 -26.26 7.67
C VAL A 826 -24.85 -25.15 6.70
N SER A 827 -24.35 -25.54 5.52
CA SER A 827 -23.87 -24.59 4.52
C SER A 827 -23.76 -25.28 3.17
N THR A 828 -23.56 -24.46 2.14
CA THR A 828 -23.30 -24.95 0.78
C THR A 828 -22.03 -24.32 0.23
N TYR A 829 -21.24 -25.14 -0.45
CA TYR A 829 -20.14 -24.65 -1.26
C TYR A 829 -20.68 -24.33 -2.66
N LEU A 830 -20.83 -23.03 -2.92
CA LEU A 830 -21.24 -22.50 -4.21
C LEU A 830 -20.02 -21.97 -4.98
N PRO A 831 -20.10 -21.91 -6.32
CA PRO A 831 -19.18 -21.13 -7.11
C PRO A 831 -19.12 -19.67 -6.59
N LYS A 832 -17.93 -19.05 -6.63
CA LYS A 832 -17.64 -17.74 -6.00
C LYS A 832 -18.77 -16.72 -6.25
N ASN A 833 -19.31 -16.14 -5.17
CA ASN A 833 -20.38 -15.13 -5.18
C ASN A 833 -21.62 -15.52 -6.02
N ASN A 834 -22.01 -16.80 -6.00
CA ASN A 834 -23.15 -17.32 -6.73
C ASN A 834 -23.05 -17.11 -8.26
N LYS A 835 -21.82 -17.04 -8.81
CA LYS A 835 -21.57 -16.83 -10.25
C LYS A 835 -20.63 -17.87 -10.82
N ILE A 836 -20.93 -18.31 -12.04
CA ILE A 836 -20.17 -19.35 -12.75
C ILE A 836 -19.57 -18.80 -14.04
N ALA A 837 -18.33 -19.18 -14.35
CA ALA A 837 -17.68 -18.84 -15.60
C ALA A 837 -18.52 -19.22 -16.83
N HIS A 838 -18.47 -18.36 -17.84
CA HIS A 838 -19.22 -18.46 -19.09
C HIS A 838 -19.00 -19.80 -19.82
N ASN A 839 -17.79 -20.35 -19.75
CA ASN A 839 -17.42 -21.57 -20.47
C ASN A 839 -17.82 -22.88 -19.76
N LYS A 840 -18.50 -22.81 -18.60
CA LYS A 840 -18.93 -23.99 -17.85
C LYS A 840 -20.37 -24.35 -18.19
N ASN A 841 -20.60 -25.63 -18.52
CA ASN A 841 -21.92 -26.19 -18.80
C ASN A 841 -22.51 -27.00 -17.64
N SER A 842 -21.70 -27.25 -16.61
CA SER A 842 -22.07 -27.98 -15.41
C SER A 842 -21.25 -27.48 -14.23
N THR A 843 -21.80 -27.53 -13.03
CA THR A 843 -21.10 -27.19 -11.79
C THR A 843 -21.38 -28.21 -10.70
N PRO A 844 -20.40 -28.54 -9.84
CA PRO A 844 -20.71 -29.26 -8.61
C PRO A 844 -21.47 -28.31 -7.66
N ILE A 845 -22.54 -28.80 -7.07
CA ILE A 845 -23.12 -28.25 -5.83
C ILE A 845 -22.70 -29.19 -4.72
N MET A 846 -22.09 -28.63 -3.67
CA MET A 846 -21.73 -29.36 -2.47
C MET A 846 -22.48 -28.78 -1.28
N VAL A 847 -23.07 -29.64 -0.46
CA VAL A 847 -23.74 -29.25 0.79
C VAL A 847 -23.07 -29.94 1.96
N TYR A 848 -22.91 -29.22 3.06
CA TYR A 848 -22.38 -29.76 4.32
C TYR A 848 -23.54 -30.05 5.25
N VAL A 849 -23.61 -31.28 5.73
CA VAL A 849 -24.71 -31.80 6.52
C VAL A 849 -24.19 -32.20 7.90
N ASP A 850 -24.83 -31.64 8.92
CA ASP A 850 -24.64 -32.02 10.32
C ASP A 850 -25.60 -33.17 10.63
N GLU A 851 -25.17 -34.37 10.26
CA GLU A 851 -25.90 -35.62 10.49
C GLU A 851 -24.92 -36.77 10.77
N VAL A 852 -25.28 -37.62 11.72
CA VAL A 852 -24.48 -38.73 12.25
C VAL A 852 -25.05 -40.08 11.86
N SER A 853 -26.39 -40.17 11.81
CA SER A 853 -27.08 -41.35 11.30
C SER A 853 -26.75 -41.56 9.82
N GLU A 854 -26.90 -42.77 9.31
CA GLU A 854 -26.82 -43.02 7.85
C GLU A 854 -27.85 -42.11 7.17
N PHE A 855 -27.47 -41.36 6.13
CA PHE A 855 -28.37 -40.39 5.50
C PHE A 855 -28.06 -40.22 4.02
N ASP A 856 -29.07 -39.81 3.28
CA ASP A 856 -29.01 -39.53 1.85
C ASP A 856 -29.59 -38.17 1.55
N CYS A 857 -29.05 -37.48 0.54
CA CYS A 857 -29.57 -36.21 0.05
C CYS A 857 -29.93 -36.31 -1.43
N LYS A 858 -31.00 -35.62 -1.82
CA LYS A 858 -31.44 -35.50 -3.21
C LYS A 858 -31.55 -34.03 -3.60
N ILE A 859 -31.37 -33.78 -4.89
CA ILE A 859 -31.43 -32.45 -5.50
C ILE A 859 -32.37 -32.45 -6.70
N SER A 860 -33.12 -31.36 -6.86
CA SER A 860 -34.07 -31.17 -7.94
C SER A 860 -34.09 -29.74 -8.48
N THR A 861 -34.55 -29.59 -9.71
CA THR A 861 -34.89 -28.28 -10.32
C THR A 861 -36.24 -27.72 -9.87
N HIS A 862 -37.04 -28.50 -9.13
CA HIS A 862 -38.37 -28.11 -8.64
C HIS A 862 -38.44 -28.34 -7.12
N ASP A 863 -39.18 -27.49 -6.40
CA ASP A 863 -39.48 -27.73 -4.99
C ASP A 863 -40.55 -28.82 -4.88
N GLN A 864 -40.13 -30.00 -4.41
CA GLN A 864 -40.99 -31.18 -4.32
C GLN A 864 -40.54 -32.09 -3.17
N ASP A 865 -41.39 -33.06 -2.82
CA ASP A 865 -41.09 -34.03 -1.78
C ASP A 865 -39.86 -34.89 -2.12
N TYR A 866 -39.13 -35.32 -1.09
CA TYR A 866 -37.86 -36.05 -1.20
C TYR A 866 -37.95 -37.28 -2.13
N GLU A 867 -39.04 -38.03 -2.07
CA GLU A 867 -39.28 -39.22 -2.91
C GLU A 867 -39.43 -38.90 -4.41
N LEU A 868 -39.79 -37.67 -4.76
CA LEU A 868 -40.00 -37.22 -6.14
C LEU A 868 -38.77 -36.55 -6.75
N MET A 869 -37.76 -36.22 -5.94
CA MET A 869 -36.53 -35.58 -6.43
C MET A 869 -35.72 -36.52 -7.32
N GLU A 870 -35.33 -36.01 -8.50
CA GLU A 870 -34.81 -36.82 -9.61
C GLU A 870 -33.34 -37.22 -9.50
N THR A 871 -32.53 -36.49 -8.72
CA THR A 871 -31.08 -36.67 -8.68
C THR A 871 -30.61 -36.96 -7.26
N GLU A 872 -29.96 -38.11 -7.07
CA GLU A 872 -29.25 -38.45 -5.83
C GLU A 872 -27.92 -37.72 -5.75
N MET A 873 -27.59 -37.21 -4.55
CA MET A 873 -26.30 -36.63 -4.25
C MET A 873 -25.37 -37.71 -3.68
N GLY A 874 -24.11 -37.74 -4.10
CA GLY A 874 -23.11 -38.63 -3.51
C GLY A 874 -22.65 -38.07 -2.16
N CYS A 875 -22.97 -38.76 -1.06
CA CYS A 875 -22.61 -38.36 0.29
C CYS A 875 -21.34 -39.07 0.77
N ALA A 876 -20.43 -38.33 1.40
CA ALA A 876 -19.17 -38.84 1.93
C ALA A 876 -18.70 -38.02 3.14
N GLN A 877 -17.78 -38.60 3.91
CA GLN A 877 -17.09 -37.86 4.98
C GLN A 877 -16.08 -36.89 4.36
N ASN A 878 -16.02 -35.69 4.93
CA ASN A 878 -15.12 -34.64 4.47
C ASN A 878 -13.66 -34.98 4.86
N PRO A 879 -12.64 -34.61 4.07
CA PRO A 879 -11.24 -34.84 4.45
C PRO A 879 -10.88 -34.08 5.74
N PRO A 880 -9.95 -34.60 6.57
CA PRO A 880 -9.57 -34.00 7.84
C PRO A 880 -9.08 -32.54 7.75
N GLU A 881 -8.62 -32.10 6.57
CA GLU A 881 -7.97 -30.80 6.34
C GLU A 881 -8.95 -29.67 5.90
N SER A 882 -10.26 -29.94 5.84
CA SER A 882 -11.26 -28.93 5.46
C SER A 882 -11.71 -28.07 6.66
N LEU A 883 -12.01 -26.78 6.44
CA LEU A 883 -12.71 -25.91 7.42
C LEU A 883 -14.07 -26.49 7.89
N TYR A 884 -14.62 -27.46 7.15
CA TYR A 884 -15.84 -28.19 7.46
C TYR A 884 -15.56 -29.67 7.78
N SER A 885 -14.35 -30.03 8.21
CA SER A 885 -13.95 -31.42 8.47
C SER A 885 -14.81 -32.14 9.53
N SER A 886 -15.56 -31.39 10.34
CA SER A 886 -16.52 -31.91 11.31
C SER A 886 -17.86 -32.35 10.72
N TYR A 887 -18.15 -32.05 9.45
CA TYR A 887 -19.43 -32.31 8.80
C TYR A 887 -19.29 -33.33 7.67
N ASN A 888 -20.36 -34.09 7.43
CA ASN A 888 -20.46 -34.88 6.22
C ASN A 888 -20.81 -33.96 5.05
N TYR A 889 -20.47 -34.34 3.82
CA TYR A 889 -20.87 -33.57 2.65
C TYR A 889 -21.59 -34.43 1.63
N CYS A 890 -22.51 -33.83 0.89
CA CYS A 890 -23.15 -34.44 -0.27
C CYS A 890 -22.91 -33.57 -1.48
N ALA A 891 -22.56 -34.20 -2.61
CA ALA A 891 -22.23 -33.51 -3.84
C ALA A 891 -23.05 -34.04 -5.02
N ALA A 892 -23.49 -33.14 -5.89
CA ALA A 892 -24.07 -33.49 -7.19
C ALA A 892 -23.53 -32.57 -8.27
N LEU A 893 -23.30 -33.13 -9.46
CA LEU A 893 -22.98 -32.35 -10.65
C LEU A 893 -24.30 -31.95 -11.31
N VAL A 894 -24.58 -30.65 -11.35
CA VAL A 894 -25.79 -30.10 -11.97
C VAL A 894 -25.47 -29.37 -13.27
N ASN A 895 -26.45 -29.33 -14.18
CA ASN A 895 -26.30 -28.61 -15.43
C ASN A 895 -26.47 -27.10 -15.21
N VAL A 896 -25.74 -26.30 -15.98
CA VAL A 896 -25.82 -24.84 -15.92
C VAL A 896 -26.44 -24.33 -17.21
N SER A 897 -27.54 -23.60 -17.09
CA SER A 897 -28.20 -22.88 -18.16
C SER A 897 -27.87 -21.39 -18.11
N GLU A 898 -28.03 -20.69 -19.24
CA GLU A 898 -27.83 -19.23 -19.31
C GLU A 898 -28.82 -18.50 -18.37
N GLY A 899 -28.33 -17.50 -17.63
CA GLY A 899 -29.11 -16.78 -16.62
C GLY A 899 -29.18 -17.49 -15.26
N ALA A 900 -30.30 -17.31 -14.55
CA ALA A 900 -30.50 -17.82 -13.20
C ALA A 900 -30.77 -19.32 -13.17
N ASN A 901 -30.07 -20.03 -12.28
CA ASN A 901 -30.21 -21.47 -12.04
C ASN A 901 -30.63 -21.67 -10.58
N THR A 902 -31.74 -22.37 -10.36
CA THR A 902 -32.28 -22.66 -9.02
C THR A 902 -32.39 -24.16 -8.80
N TYR A 903 -31.91 -24.63 -7.65
CA TYR A 903 -31.98 -26.02 -7.23
C TYR A 903 -32.48 -26.14 -5.79
N TYR A 904 -33.20 -27.23 -5.51
CA TYR A 904 -33.83 -27.53 -4.24
C TYR A 904 -33.26 -28.85 -3.70
N ILE A 905 -32.82 -28.83 -2.44
CA ILE A 905 -32.12 -29.95 -1.82
C ILE A 905 -32.87 -30.37 -0.56
N ARG A 906 -33.06 -31.69 -0.40
CA ARG A 906 -33.61 -32.29 0.82
C ARG A 906 -32.79 -33.53 1.18
N CYS A 907 -32.67 -33.79 2.47
CA CYS A 907 -31.98 -34.95 3.01
C CYS A 907 -32.91 -35.77 3.92
N GLN A 908 -32.62 -37.06 4.03
CA GLN A 908 -33.33 -38.03 4.86
C GLN A 908 -32.31 -38.89 5.61
N ASP A 909 -32.51 -39.08 6.92
CA ASP A 909 -31.70 -40.00 7.73
C ASP A 909 -32.31 -41.42 7.81
N HIS A 910 -31.51 -42.36 8.31
CA HIS A 910 -31.79 -43.78 8.49
C HIS A 910 -31.22 -44.27 9.84
N PRO A 911 -31.77 -43.81 10.97
CA PRO A 911 -31.23 -44.13 12.30
C PRO A 911 -31.46 -45.59 12.69
N VAL A 912 -30.49 -46.19 13.41
CA VAL A 912 -30.45 -47.64 13.73
C VAL A 912 -31.62 -48.13 14.61
N ASN A 913 -32.43 -47.24 15.22
CA ASN A 913 -33.56 -47.60 16.09
C ASN A 913 -34.76 -46.63 16.01
N SER A 914 -34.95 -45.91 14.89
CA SER A 914 -36.09 -45.00 14.68
C SER A 914 -36.55 -45.04 13.21
N GLU A 915 -37.72 -44.46 12.93
CA GLU A 915 -38.17 -44.23 11.55
C GLU A 915 -37.33 -43.11 10.90
N PRO A 916 -37.17 -43.11 9.56
CA PRO A 916 -36.50 -42.03 8.83
C PRO A 916 -37.12 -40.66 9.07
N ASN A 917 -36.27 -39.69 9.36
CA ASN A 917 -36.59 -38.27 9.48
C ASN A 917 -36.18 -37.57 8.17
N THR A 918 -37.11 -36.86 7.54
CA THR A 918 -36.89 -36.19 6.24
C THR A 918 -37.09 -34.69 6.34
N ASN A 919 -36.26 -33.89 5.66
CA ASN A 919 -36.51 -32.46 5.56
C ASN A 919 -37.85 -32.17 4.89
N THR A 920 -38.72 -31.40 5.56
CA THR A 920 -40.00 -30.95 5.01
C THR A 920 -39.87 -29.69 4.15
N GLU A 921 -38.85 -28.88 4.41
CA GLU A 921 -38.51 -27.68 3.65
C GLU A 921 -37.25 -27.93 2.81
N SER A 922 -37.24 -27.42 1.58
CA SER A 922 -36.08 -27.51 0.69
C SER A 922 -35.02 -26.47 1.05
N TYR A 923 -33.76 -26.88 1.08
CA TYR A 923 -32.64 -25.96 1.05
C TYR A 923 -32.46 -25.45 -0.40
N VAL A 924 -32.54 -24.13 -0.60
CA VAL A 924 -32.55 -23.52 -1.94
C VAL A 924 -31.15 -23.02 -2.30
N VAL A 925 -30.65 -23.45 -3.46
CA VAL A 925 -29.40 -22.99 -4.05
C VAL A 925 -29.70 -22.19 -5.31
N GLN A 926 -29.11 -21.00 -5.42
CA GLN A 926 -29.26 -20.12 -6.59
C GLN A 926 -27.91 -19.59 -7.06
N PHE A 927 -27.67 -19.61 -8.37
CA PHE A 927 -26.50 -19.00 -9.01
C PHE A 927 -26.77 -18.61 -10.45
N GLU A 928 -25.95 -17.71 -10.98
CA GLU A 928 -26.05 -17.20 -12.35
C GLU A 928 -24.84 -17.57 -13.19
N LYS A 929 -25.07 -17.89 -14.47
CA LYS A 929 -24.00 -18.07 -15.44
C LYS A 929 -23.57 -16.71 -16.01
N THR A 930 -22.27 -16.43 -15.95
CA THR A 930 -21.72 -15.13 -16.36
C THR A 930 -21.62 -14.98 -17.89
N PRO A 931 -21.74 -13.75 -18.42
CA PRO A 931 -21.34 -13.44 -19.79
C PRO A 931 -19.82 -13.59 -19.98
N PRO A 932 -19.31 -13.72 -21.23
CA PRO A 932 -17.87 -13.79 -21.48
C PRO A 932 -17.15 -12.51 -21.01
N LEU A 933 -15.90 -12.65 -20.56
CA LEU A 933 -15.02 -11.52 -20.26
C LEU A 933 -14.37 -11.04 -21.57
N GLU A 934 -14.46 -9.74 -21.85
CA GLU A 934 -13.95 -9.12 -23.07
C GLU A 934 -13.02 -7.94 -22.76
N ILE A 935 -11.98 -7.76 -23.59
CA ILE A 935 -11.12 -6.57 -23.54
C ILE A 935 -11.65 -5.59 -24.58
N ILE A 936 -12.20 -4.47 -24.11
CA ILE A 936 -12.86 -3.46 -24.94
C ILE A 936 -11.93 -2.33 -25.36
N ALA A 937 -10.83 -2.10 -24.64
CA ALA A 937 -9.79 -1.12 -25.02
C ALA A 937 -8.39 -1.55 -24.55
N LYS A 938 -7.35 -1.10 -25.26
CA LYS A 938 -5.94 -1.38 -24.93
C LYS A 938 -4.98 -0.30 -25.44
N GLY A 939 -3.86 -0.12 -24.75
CA GLY A 939 -2.77 0.76 -25.17
C GLY A 939 -1.49 0.59 -24.33
N PRO A 940 -0.35 1.16 -24.76
CA PRO A 940 -0.18 2.07 -25.89
C PRO A 940 0.11 1.33 -27.21
N SER A 941 0.23 2.08 -28.32
CA SER A 941 0.66 1.54 -29.62
C SER A 941 1.52 2.54 -30.39
N GLY A 942 2.34 2.07 -31.33
CA GLY A 942 3.17 2.92 -32.18
C GLY A 942 4.53 3.28 -31.56
N GLU A 943 5.14 4.37 -32.05
CA GLU A 943 6.40 4.92 -31.54
C GLU A 943 6.13 5.88 -30.39
N LEU A 944 6.74 5.63 -29.24
CA LEU A 944 6.57 6.41 -28.01
C LEU A 944 7.88 7.10 -27.65
N TYR A 945 7.77 8.40 -27.42
CA TYR A 945 8.89 9.31 -27.14
C TYR A 945 8.95 9.72 -25.65
N ASP A 946 8.06 9.17 -24.82
CA ASP A 946 7.87 9.56 -23.41
C ASP A 946 8.86 8.85 -22.46
N LYS A 947 9.27 9.53 -21.38
CA LYS A 947 10.02 8.95 -20.26
C LYS A 947 9.23 7.89 -19.52
N ASN A 948 7.93 8.13 -19.34
CA ASN A 948 7.01 7.27 -18.61
C ASN A 948 5.94 6.74 -19.57
N ILE A 949 5.94 5.43 -19.80
CA ILE A 949 5.01 4.80 -20.73
C ILE A 949 3.91 4.09 -19.92
N THR A 950 2.66 4.56 -20.04
CA THR A 950 1.50 3.92 -19.41
C THR A 950 0.89 2.87 -20.33
N MET A 951 0.91 1.62 -19.87
CA MET A 951 0.19 0.49 -20.47
C MET A 951 -1.15 0.29 -19.77
N PHE A 952 -2.22 0.11 -20.54
CA PHE A 952 -3.55 -0.10 -20.01
C PHE A 952 -4.36 -1.11 -20.83
N VAL A 953 -5.29 -1.78 -20.14
CA VAL A 953 -6.37 -2.55 -20.74
C VAL A 953 -7.67 -2.27 -20.00
N GLN A 954 -8.77 -2.19 -20.75
CA GLN A 954 -10.11 -2.02 -20.21
C GLN A 954 -10.94 -3.26 -20.53
N VAL A 955 -11.62 -3.80 -19.52
CA VAL A 955 -12.41 -5.02 -19.60
C VAL A 955 -13.89 -4.73 -19.41
N SER A 956 -14.74 -5.62 -19.93
CA SER A 956 -16.19 -5.62 -19.75
C SER A 956 -16.71 -7.07 -19.75
N GLY A 957 -17.92 -7.28 -19.26
CA GLY A 957 -18.51 -8.62 -19.12
C GLY A 957 -17.88 -9.42 -17.98
N GLY A 958 -17.81 -10.74 -18.12
CA GLY A 958 -17.36 -11.62 -17.04
C GLY A 958 -18.29 -11.56 -15.82
N ALA A 959 -17.73 -11.80 -14.63
CA ALA A 959 -18.51 -11.84 -13.40
C ALA A 959 -19.16 -10.50 -13.02
N ASP A 960 -18.43 -9.40 -13.12
CA ASP A 960 -18.87 -8.07 -12.65
C ASP A 960 -18.25 -6.90 -13.44
N GLY A 961 -17.67 -7.16 -14.61
CA GLY A 961 -16.99 -6.14 -15.41
C GLY A 961 -15.59 -5.77 -14.90
N THR A 962 -15.05 -6.51 -13.92
CA THR A 962 -13.69 -6.32 -13.41
C THR A 962 -12.80 -7.53 -13.69
N ALA A 963 -11.49 -7.30 -13.81
CA ALA A 963 -10.52 -8.38 -13.95
C ALA A 963 -9.16 -7.98 -13.37
N SER A 964 -8.38 -8.99 -13.00
CA SER A 964 -6.95 -8.86 -12.73
C SER A 964 -6.17 -9.21 -13.99
N CYS A 965 -5.41 -8.25 -14.49
CA CYS A 965 -4.61 -8.43 -15.71
C CYS A 965 -3.13 -8.63 -15.39
N THR A 966 -2.51 -9.48 -16.18
CA THR A 966 -1.07 -9.76 -16.20
C THR A 966 -0.53 -9.54 -17.59
N TYR A 967 0.75 -9.17 -17.70
CA TYR A 967 1.44 -8.98 -18.96
C TYR A 967 2.75 -9.76 -18.96
N ASP A 968 3.12 -10.29 -20.12
CA ASP A 968 4.34 -11.06 -20.30
C ASP A 968 5.00 -10.74 -21.65
N SER A 969 6.33 -10.74 -21.68
CA SER A 969 7.16 -10.53 -22.87
C SER A 969 8.51 -11.22 -22.68
N ASP A 970 9.30 -11.34 -23.76
CA ASP A 970 10.65 -11.93 -23.71
C ASP A 970 11.62 -11.24 -22.72
N LYS A 971 11.29 -10.03 -22.25
CA LYS A 971 12.18 -9.20 -21.41
C LYS A 971 11.60 -8.90 -20.04
N VAL A 972 10.28 -8.75 -19.93
CA VAL A 972 9.59 -8.23 -18.74
C VAL A 972 8.22 -8.89 -18.62
N SER A 973 7.93 -9.41 -17.44
CA SER A 973 6.63 -9.96 -17.04
C SER A 973 6.17 -9.32 -15.74
N GLY A 974 4.86 -9.14 -15.55
CA GLY A 974 4.33 -8.57 -14.31
C GLY A 974 2.81 -8.54 -14.25
N ALA A 975 2.29 -8.02 -13.14
CA ALA A 975 0.89 -7.69 -12.98
C ALA A 975 0.68 -6.18 -13.18
N PHE A 976 -0.53 -5.77 -13.58
CA PHE A 976 -0.90 -4.36 -13.58
C PHE A 976 -0.97 -3.83 -12.13
N GLY A 977 -0.66 -2.55 -11.91
CA GLY A 977 -0.54 -1.96 -10.56
C GLY A 977 -1.89 -1.74 -9.87
N VAL A 978 -2.96 -1.60 -10.66
CA VAL A 978 -4.36 -1.57 -10.19
C VAL A 978 -5.05 -2.81 -10.74
N THR A 979 -5.53 -3.69 -9.85
CA THR A 979 -6.20 -4.96 -10.18
C THR A 979 -7.63 -4.97 -9.64
N ASN A 980 -8.48 -5.88 -10.14
CA ASN A 980 -9.91 -5.97 -9.81
C ASN A 980 -10.70 -4.70 -10.15
N THR A 981 -10.31 -4.04 -11.24
CA THR A 981 -11.01 -2.87 -11.79
C THR A 981 -11.43 -3.14 -13.22
N SER A 982 -12.34 -2.31 -13.74
CA SER A 982 -12.69 -2.31 -15.16
C SER A 982 -11.55 -1.78 -16.05
N LYS A 983 -10.62 -1.01 -15.48
CA LYS A 983 -9.43 -0.47 -16.17
C LYS A 983 -8.16 -0.78 -15.39
N ASN A 984 -7.32 -1.62 -15.96
CA ASN A 984 -6.04 -2.04 -15.39
C ASN A 984 -4.92 -1.21 -16.04
N GLU A 985 -4.07 -0.55 -15.22
CA GLU A 985 -2.97 0.30 -15.68
C GLU A 985 -1.62 -0.06 -15.04
N ASN A 986 -0.53 0.13 -15.80
CA ASN A 986 0.84 0.00 -15.33
C ASN A 986 1.74 1.04 -16.00
N VAL A 987 2.61 1.69 -15.23
CA VAL A 987 3.52 2.72 -15.74
C VAL A 987 4.94 2.19 -15.77
N PHE A 988 5.57 2.20 -16.94
CA PHE A 988 6.98 1.88 -17.11
C PHE A 988 7.82 3.15 -17.09
N THR A 989 8.64 3.30 -16.05
CA THR A 989 9.63 4.39 -15.93
C THR A 989 10.95 3.96 -16.54
N ASP A 990 11.57 4.81 -17.37
CA ASP A 990 12.90 4.60 -17.94
C ASP A 990 13.04 3.31 -18.77
N LEU A 991 11.98 2.92 -19.47
CA LEU A 991 11.99 1.76 -20.36
C LEU A 991 13.07 1.93 -21.47
N PRO A 992 14.00 0.98 -21.64
CA PRO A 992 15.07 1.07 -22.65
C PRO A 992 14.53 1.26 -24.07
N PRO A 993 15.31 1.89 -24.98
CA PRO A 993 14.89 2.00 -26.38
C PRO A 993 14.82 0.62 -27.03
N GLY A 994 13.76 0.38 -27.80
CA GLY A 994 13.52 -0.89 -28.48
C GLY A 994 12.04 -1.20 -28.69
N GLN A 995 11.80 -2.30 -29.40
CA GLN A 995 10.46 -2.82 -29.66
C GLN A 995 10.00 -3.72 -28.50
N TYR A 996 8.75 -3.55 -28.10
CA TYR A 996 8.08 -4.30 -27.04
C TYR A 996 6.80 -4.94 -27.57
N ASN A 997 6.64 -6.24 -27.29
CA ASN A 997 5.43 -7.01 -27.55
C ASN A 997 5.02 -7.70 -26.24
N PHE A 998 3.89 -7.29 -25.69
CA PHE A 998 3.34 -7.84 -24.46
C PHE A 998 2.11 -8.69 -24.75
N ASN A 999 2.15 -9.94 -24.29
CA ASN A 999 0.99 -10.81 -24.18
C ASN A 999 0.25 -10.45 -22.89
N ILE A 1000 -1.00 -10.04 -23.00
CA ILE A 1000 -1.84 -9.65 -21.87
C ILE A 1000 -2.87 -10.74 -21.60
N ARG A 1001 -3.00 -11.11 -20.33
CA ARG A 1001 -4.00 -12.05 -19.83
C ARG A 1001 -4.78 -11.42 -18.69
N CYS A 1002 -6.06 -11.18 -18.91
CA CYS A 1002 -7.01 -10.72 -17.90
C CYS A 1002 -7.87 -11.88 -17.42
N THR A 1003 -8.00 -12.01 -16.10
CA THR A 1003 -8.79 -13.07 -15.46
C THR A 1003 -9.71 -12.42 -14.42
N ASP A 1004 -11.01 -12.69 -14.49
CA ASP A 1004 -11.96 -12.26 -13.45
C ASP A 1004 -11.96 -13.23 -12.25
N TYR A 1005 -12.72 -12.92 -11.20
CA TYR A 1005 -12.70 -13.75 -9.99
C TYR A 1005 -13.35 -15.13 -10.18
N VAL A 1006 -14.24 -15.32 -11.17
CA VAL A 1006 -14.82 -16.63 -11.54
C VAL A 1006 -14.01 -17.37 -12.60
N GLU A 1007 -12.84 -16.85 -12.97
CA GLU A 1007 -11.88 -17.42 -13.91
C GLU A 1007 -12.29 -17.38 -15.39
N ASN A 1008 -13.15 -16.42 -15.79
CA ASN A 1008 -13.24 -16.06 -17.20
C ASN A 1008 -11.92 -15.42 -17.64
N VAL A 1009 -11.45 -15.76 -18.84
CA VAL A 1009 -10.16 -15.30 -19.37
C VAL A 1009 -10.35 -14.52 -20.66
N ALA A 1010 -9.75 -13.34 -20.73
CA ALA A 1010 -9.60 -12.54 -21.94
C ALA A 1010 -8.12 -12.34 -22.27
N LEU A 1011 -7.74 -12.50 -23.54
CA LEU A 1011 -6.37 -12.41 -24.02
C LEU A 1011 -6.23 -11.32 -25.09
N THR A 1012 -5.12 -10.58 -25.06
CA THR A 1012 -4.75 -9.64 -26.14
C THR A 1012 -3.24 -9.44 -26.21
N GLU A 1013 -2.76 -8.82 -27.28
CA GLU A 1013 -1.39 -8.34 -27.41
C GLU A 1013 -1.34 -6.80 -27.46
N ILE A 1014 -0.28 -6.22 -26.88
CA ILE A 1014 0.06 -4.79 -26.91
C ILE A 1014 1.47 -4.61 -27.48
N ASN A 1015 1.60 -3.79 -28.52
CA ASN A 1015 2.82 -3.62 -29.30
C ASN A 1015 3.20 -2.14 -29.44
N PHE A 1016 4.40 -1.75 -29.00
CA PHE A 1016 4.92 -0.40 -29.16
C PHE A 1016 6.46 -0.37 -29.26
N THR A 1017 7.00 0.75 -29.73
CA THR A 1017 8.45 1.00 -29.81
C THR A 1017 8.81 2.19 -28.92
N SER A 1018 9.73 1.99 -27.98
CA SER A 1018 10.32 3.06 -27.16
C SER A 1018 11.51 3.68 -27.91
N ILE A 1019 11.50 5.00 -28.10
CA ILE A 1019 12.58 5.76 -28.74
C ILE A 1019 13.20 6.71 -27.70
N ARG A 1020 14.54 6.79 -27.65
CA ARG A 1020 15.30 7.65 -26.74
C ARG A 1020 16.32 8.50 -27.50
N ASP A 1021 16.40 9.76 -27.13
CA ASP A 1021 17.50 10.66 -27.45
C ASP A 1021 18.12 11.19 -26.14
N TYR A 1022 19.45 11.09 -26.03
CA TYR A 1022 20.20 11.53 -24.85
C TYR A 1022 21.14 12.71 -25.17
N ASP A 1023 21.22 13.11 -26.44
CA ASP A 1023 22.12 14.15 -26.88
C ASP A 1023 21.40 15.50 -26.90
N ALA A 1024 22.05 16.55 -26.38
CA ALA A 1024 21.49 17.89 -26.47
C ALA A 1024 21.72 18.49 -27.87
N PRO A 1025 20.78 19.33 -28.37
CA PRO A 1025 20.92 19.95 -29.68
C PRO A 1025 22.13 20.89 -29.69
N PHE A 1026 22.79 21.02 -30.84
CA PHE A 1026 23.95 21.91 -31.01
C PHE A 1026 23.91 22.67 -32.34
N VAL A 1027 24.54 23.86 -32.34
CA VAL A 1027 24.57 24.75 -33.50
C VAL A 1027 25.49 24.22 -34.61
N THR A 1028 24.90 23.83 -35.73
CA THR A 1028 25.60 23.37 -36.94
C THR A 1028 26.07 24.54 -37.80
N SER A 1029 25.28 25.60 -37.97
CA SER A 1029 25.66 26.77 -38.78
C SER A 1029 25.01 28.08 -38.32
N LEU A 1030 25.66 29.19 -38.68
CA LEU A 1030 25.21 30.56 -38.43
C LEU A 1030 25.27 31.36 -39.74
N LYS A 1031 24.17 32.00 -40.12
CA LYS A 1031 24.09 32.83 -41.34
C LYS A 1031 23.42 34.17 -41.04
N LYS A 1032 24.02 35.26 -41.49
CA LYS A 1032 23.38 36.58 -41.45
C LYS A 1032 22.42 36.74 -42.63
N SER A 1033 21.19 37.18 -42.37
CA SER A 1033 20.17 37.45 -43.39
C SER A 1033 19.43 38.74 -43.05
N GLY A 1034 19.83 39.85 -43.69
CA GLY A 1034 19.35 41.19 -43.31
C GLY A 1034 19.81 41.56 -41.88
N ASP A 1035 18.86 41.97 -41.06
CA ASP A 1035 19.07 42.32 -39.63
C ASP A 1035 18.94 41.10 -38.69
N ASN A 1036 18.65 39.91 -39.23
CA ASN A 1036 18.48 38.69 -38.45
C ASN A 1036 19.70 37.76 -38.57
N ILE A 1037 19.94 36.98 -37.51
CA ILE A 1037 20.88 35.85 -37.51
C ILE A 1037 20.07 34.57 -37.59
N ILE A 1038 20.29 33.78 -38.64
CA ILE A 1038 19.72 32.45 -38.80
C ILE A 1038 20.69 31.42 -38.20
N VAL A 1039 20.22 30.68 -37.22
CA VAL A 1039 20.91 29.59 -36.53
C VAL A 1039 20.33 28.29 -37.04
N LYS A 1040 21.18 27.36 -37.47
CA LYS A 1040 20.77 25.99 -37.78
C LYS A 1040 21.32 25.03 -36.73
N LEU A 1041 20.51 24.08 -36.30
CA LEU A 1041 20.87 23.03 -35.36
C LEU A 1041 21.14 21.69 -36.09
N ASN A 1042 21.62 20.68 -35.37
CA ASN A 1042 21.73 19.30 -35.83
C ASN A 1042 20.37 18.59 -35.87
N GLU A 1043 19.41 19.08 -35.09
CA GLU A 1043 18.09 18.50 -34.91
C GLU A 1043 17.03 19.56 -34.54
N PRO A 1044 15.73 19.25 -34.64
CA PRO A 1044 14.67 20.17 -34.24
C PRO A 1044 14.67 20.43 -32.74
N ALA A 1045 14.71 21.71 -32.33
CA ALA A 1045 14.63 22.09 -30.93
C ALA A 1045 13.76 23.33 -30.74
N THR A 1046 13.38 23.59 -29.49
CA THR A 1046 12.83 24.86 -29.06
C THR A 1046 13.95 25.71 -28.47
N CYS A 1047 14.23 26.87 -29.08
CA CYS A 1047 15.29 27.75 -28.62
C CYS A 1047 14.78 29.07 -28.10
N GLU A 1048 15.42 29.55 -27.04
CA GLU A 1048 15.27 30.88 -26.48
C GLU A 1048 16.57 31.66 -26.58
N TYR A 1049 16.48 32.97 -26.70
CA TYR A 1049 17.64 33.85 -26.73
C TYR A 1049 17.42 35.17 -25.97
N MET A 1050 18.51 35.72 -25.46
CA MET A 1050 18.54 37.02 -24.77
C MET A 1050 19.90 37.71 -24.96
N ASN A 1051 19.97 39.03 -24.77
CA ASN A 1051 21.21 39.82 -24.86
C ASN A 1051 22.10 39.72 -23.59
N SER A 1052 21.74 38.87 -22.64
CA SER A 1052 22.46 38.57 -21.39
C SER A 1052 22.36 37.08 -21.08
N SER A 1053 23.17 36.59 -20.15
CA SER A 1053 23.02 35.23 -19.61
C SER A 1053 21.63 35.04 -18.98
N PHE A 1054 20.99 33.91 -19.24
CA PHE A 1054 19.67 33.56 -18.72
C PHE A 1054 19.56 32.04 -18.57
N VAL A 1055 18.49 31.57 -17.91
CA VAL A 1055 18.12 30.14 -17.83
C VAL A 1055 16.97 29.89 -18.80
N PHE A 1056 16.93 28.73 -19.45
CA PHE A 1056 15.84 28.34 -20.34
C PHE A 1056 14.46 28.51 -19.65
N GLY A 1057 13.51 29.15 -20.32
CA GLY A 1057 12.22 29.59 -19.78
C GLY A 1057 12.14 31.09 -19.47
N GLN A 1058 13.27 31.82 -19.49
CA GLN A 1058 13.33 33.26 -19.25
C GLN A 1058 13.62 34.07 -20.52
N GLY A 1059 14.00 33.42 -21.62
CA GLY A 1059 14.44 34.06 -22.85
C GLY A 1059 13.30 34.30 -23.84
N LYS A 1060 13.62 35.02 -24.91
CA LYS A 1060 12.67 35.18 -26.03
C LYS A 1060 12.72 33.94 -26.91
N THR A 1061 11.58 33.26 -27.07
CA THR A 1061 11.49 32.11 -27.98
C THR A 1061 11.75 32.53 -29.43
N SER A 1062 12.61 31.80 -30.13
CA SER A 1062 12.86 32.00 -31.56
C SER A 1062 11.89 31.21 -32.42
N ALA A 1063 11.86 29.88 -32.23
CA ALA A 1063 10.95 28.95 -32.89
C ALA A 1063 10.81 27.72 -31.98
N ILE A 1064 9.67 27.03 -32.09
CA ILE A 1064 9.36 25.81 -31.33
C ILE A 1064 9.61 24.62 -32.26
N ASN A 1065 10.33 23.61 -31.76
CA ASN A 1065 10.61 22.34 -32.44
C ASN A 1065 11.05 22.50 -33.90
N SER A 1066 12.04 23.36 -34.15
CA SER A 1066 12.56 23.64 -35.50
C SER A 1066 14.07 23.40 -35.57
N ASP A 1067 14.60 23.03 -36.73
CA ASP A 1067 16.04 22.96 -36.97
C ASP A 1067 16.63 24.33 -37.35
N ILE A 1068 15.77 25.33 -37.60
CA ILE A 1068 16.13 26.68 -38.05
C ILE A 1068 15.50 27.73 -37.13
N HIS A 1069 16.38 28.54 -36.53
CA HIS A 1069 16.00 29.60 -35.60
C HIS A 1069 16.44 30.96 -36.13
N SER A 1070 15.54 31.94 -36.08
CA SER A 1070 15.85 33.33 -36.44
C SER A 1070 15.92 34.20 -35.18
N LEU A 1071 17.05 34.85 -34.97
CA LEU A 1071 17.30 35.79 -33.88
C LEU A 1071 17.26 37.22 -34.43
N SER A 1072 16.47 38.10 -33.80
CA SER A 1072 16.22 39.48 -34.28
C SER A 1072 16.82 40.54 -33.36
N GLY A 1073 17.58 41.51 -33.92
CA GLY A 1073 18.08 42.72 -33.26
C GLY A 1073 19.58 43.01 -33.44
N GLU A 1074 20.07 44.11 -32.84
CA GLU A 1074 21.47 44.53 -32.92
C GLU A 1074 22.23 44.20 -31.62
N GLY A 1075 23.10 43.17 -31.63
CA GLY A 1075 23.93 42.84 -30.46
C GLY A 1075 24.46 41.41 -30.43
N SER A 1076 25.09 41.04 -29.31
CA SER A 1076 25.46 39.68 -28.97
C SER A 1076 24.33 38.97 -28.23
N TYR A 1077 24.07 37.70 -28.56
CA TYR A 1077 23.01 36.90 -27.97
C TYR A 1077 23.57 35.69 -27.23
N THR A 1078 22.97 35.34 -26.10
CA THR A 1078 23.06 33.99 -25.54
C THR A 1078 21.87 33.19 -26.08
N LEU A 1079 22.11 31.98 -26.59
CA LEU A 1079 21.12 31.05 -27.12
C LEU A 1079 21.13 29.77 -26.28
N ILE A 1080 19.96 29.32 -25.82
CA ILE A 1080 19.77 28.04 -25.15
C ILE A 1080 18.63 27.31 -25.87
N CYS A 1081 18.83 26.04 -26.17
CA CYS A 1081 17.90 25.22 -26.92
C CYS A 1081 17.58 23.95 -26.14
N LYS A 1082 16.33 23.53 -26.19
CA LYS A 1082 15.81 22.32 -25.57
C LYS A 1082 15.12 21.50 -26.66
N ASP A 1083 15.53 20.26 -26.87
CA ASP A 1083 14.92 19.38 -27.87
C ASP A 1083 13.55 18.83 -27.41
N LEU A 1084 13.01 17.90 -28.20
CA LEU A 1084 11.75 17.18 -27.90
C LEU A 1084 11.88 16.16 -26.75
N PHE A 1085 13.10 15.84 -26.33
CA PHE A 1085 13.43 14.84 -25.30
C PHE A 1085 13.92 15.48 -23.99
N ASP A 1086 13.74 16.80 -23.87
CA ASP A 1086 14.16 17.63 -22.75
C ASP A 1086 15.67 17.76 -22.53
N ASN A 1087 16.51 17.38 -23.50
CA ASN A 1087 17.95 17.62 -23.45
C ASN A 1087 18.24 19.11 -23.70
N ILE A 1088 18.93 19.75 -22.75
CA ILE A 1088 19.21 21.19 -22.79
C ILE A 1088 20.63 21.45 -23.29
N MET A 1089 20.74 22.18 -24.39
CA MET A 1089 22.00 22.68 -24.93
C MET A 1089 22.66 23.65 -23.94
N ASN A 1090 23.97 23.49 -23.73
CA ASN A 1090 24.75 24.48 -22.97
C ASN A 1090 24.65 25.88 -23.60
N PRO A 1091 24.59 26.98 -22.81
CA PRO A 1091 24.43 28.32 -23.35
C PRO A 1091 25.51 28.70 -24.37
N VAL A 1092 25.09 29.09 -25.58
CA VAL A 1092 25.98 29.50 -26.68
C VAL A 1092 25.91 31.01 -26.87
N ASN A 1093 27.06 31.69 -26.86
CA ASN A 1093 27.15 33.12 -27.15
C ASN A 1093 27.44 33.38 -28.63
N ILE A 1094 26.56 34.14 -29.29
CA ILE A 1094 26.62 34.53 -30.70
C ILE A 1094 26.99 36.02 -30.79
N VAL A 1095 28.10 36.35 -31.46
CA VAL A 1095 28.63 37.73 -31.59
C VAL A 1095 28.79 38.16 -33.06
N PRO A 1096 28.30 39.35 -33.46
CA PRO A 1096 28.53 39.90 -34.80
C PRO A 1096 29.92 40.60 -34.88
N TYR A 1097 30.83 40.13 -35.74
CA TYR A 1097 32.17 40.73 -35.92
C TYR A 1097 32.22 41.69 -37.13
N LEU A 1098 32.82 42.88 -36.97
CA LEU A 1098 33.19 43.83 -38.05
C LEU A 1098 34.73 43.85 -38.19
N PRO A 1099 35.31 43.63 -39.39
CA PRO A 1099 36.76 43.69 -39.55
C PRO A 1099 37.26 45.12 -39.79
N ARG A 1100 38.21 45.59 -38.96
CA ARG A 1100 39.19 46.63 -39.32
C ARG A 1100 40.60 46.05 -39.17
N ILE A 1101 41.35 45.92 -40.27
CA ILE A 1101 42.78 45.62 -40.23
C ILE A 1101 43.55 46.71 -40.98
N LYS A 1102 44.43 47.42 -40.25
CA LYS A 1102 45.53 48.24 -40.76
C LYS A 1102 46.72 47.33 -41.10
N VAL A 1103 47.35 47.57 -42.24
CA VAL A 1103 48.54 46.85 -42.73
C VAL A 1103 49.81 47.27 -41.98
N VAL A 1104 50.58 46.32 -41.44
CA VAL A 1104 52.01 46.50 -41.11
C VAL A 1104 52.80 45.25 -41.54
N LYS A 1105 53.99 45.49 -42.11
CA LYS A 1105 54.89 44.56 -42.79
C LYS A 1105 55.66 43.60 -41.86
N LYS A 1106 55.90 42.41 -42.42
CA LYS A 1106 56.83 41.30 -42.08
C LYS A 1106 58.15 41.66 -41.39
N SER A 1107 58.59 40.79 -40.46
CA SER A 1107 59.94 40.22 -40.44
C SER A 1107 60.09 38.93 -39.57
N VAL A 1108 60.57 37.85 -40.22
CA VAL A 1108 61.60 36.88 -39.79
C VAL A 1108 61.29 35.78 -38.73
N LEU A 1109 61.54 34.52 -39.15
CA LEU A 1109 61.67 33.20 -38.44
C LEU A 1109 62.90 33.14 -37.49
N PRO A 1110 63.11 32.17 -36.53
CA PRO A 1110 62.84 30.70 -36.64
C PRO A 1110 62.56 29.83 -35.34
N THR A 1111 62.05 28.60 -35.56
CA THR A 1111 62.30 27.26 -34.89
C THR A 1111 62.03 26.89 -33.39
N ILE A 1112 61.10 25.89 -33.19
CA ILE A 1112 61.11 24.59 -32.39
C ILE A 1112 60.98 24.65 -30.82
N PRO A 1113 60.42 23.66 -30.03
CA PRO A 1113 59.20 22.80 -30.06
C PRO A 1113 58.37 22.75 -28.71
N ASN A 1114 57.20 22.06 -28.71
CA ASN A 1114 56.46 21.39 -27.61
C ASN A 1114 55.99 22.15 -26.33
N ALA A 1115 54.66 22.26 -26.14
CA ALA A 1115 53.88 21.96 -24.91
C ALA A 1115 52.38 22.33 -25.08
N PRO A 1116 51.43 21.68 -24.36
CA PRO A 1116 49.99 21.78 -24.60
C PRO A 1116 49.35 22.96 -23.84
N THR A 1117 48.39 23.63 -24.47
CA THR A 1117 47.51 24.60 -23.79
C THR A 1117 46.06 24.36 -24.19
N SER A 1118 45.24 24.10 -23.17
CA SER A 1118 43.79 24.16 -23.20
C SER A 1118 43.34 25.60 -23.54
N THR A 1119 42.37 25.71 -24.44
CA THR A 1119 41.62 26.95 -24.71
C THR A 1119 40.14 26.67 -24.47
N PRO A 1120 39.35 27.58 -23.87
CA PRO A 1120 37.91 27.40 -23.72
C PRO A 1120 37.24 27.45 -25.10
N SER A 1121 36.44 26.45 -25.42
CA SER A 1121 35.88 26.16 -26.76
C SER A 1121 34.62 26.95 -27.16
N ASN A 1122 34.18 27.96 -26.40
CA ASN A 1122 32.81 28.49 -26.54
C ASN A 1122 32.70 29.85 -27.27
N VAL A 1123 33.50 30.10 -28.31
CA VAL A 1123 33.34 31.28 -29.17
C VAL A 1123 33.41 30.88 -30.65
N LYS A 1124 32.26 30.83 -31.33
CA LYS A 1124 32.20 30.73 -32.80
C LYS A 1124 32.17 32.13 -33.41
N THR A 1125 33.17 32.47 -34.21
CA THR A 1125 33.30 33.77 -34.90
C THR A 1125 32.91 33.65 -36.38
N ILE A 1126 32.27 34.69 -36.91
CA ILE A 1126 31.86 34.80 -38.32
C ILE A 1126 33.08 35.21 -39.15
N GLY A 1127 33.57 34.30 -40.00
CA GLY A 1127 34.52 34.59 -41.07
C GLY A 1127 33.80 34.69 -42.42
N SER A 1128 34.19 35.68 -43.23
CA SER A 1128 33.66 35.97 -44.58
C SER A 1128 33.58 34.77 -45.50
#